data_AF-A0A9X3SQN7-F1
#
_entry.id   AF-A0A9X3SQN7-F1
#
_cell.length_a   1.000
_cell.length_b   1.000
_cell.length_c   1.000
_cell.angle_alpha   90.00
_cell.angle_beta   90.00
_cell.angle_gamma   90.00
#
_symmetry.space_group_name_H-M   'P 1'
#
loop_
_entity.id
_entity.type
_entity.pdbx_description
1 polymer ?
#
loop_
_entity_poly.entity_id
_entity_poly.type
_entity_poly.pdbx_seq_one_letter_code
_entity_poly.pdbx_strand_id
1 'polypeptide(L)'
;MPESEKSANTDEARLAVIEASNALGDFMRAHPETEAALTEDEEAGLARIREAGAFGLNAAWKANLLRIAARDLTGGTDLRATSAALSRLADAVLARGLELARDELDSSDSAGETRLAVVAMGKTGAEELNYVSDVDVVFVAEGDLDLATRQAARMIQIVGPATWPVDAGLRPEGRHGALVRSIDSYLAYLKDWARTWEFQALLKARPAAGDLQLGLDWLAAVQPFIWGAADRPGVVADIRDMRRKVAESVPRAERRFEIKLGPGGLRDIEFAVQLLQLVHGRGDATLRVRSTLEALEVLVAAGFLSRRDGDELADTYVFLRTVEHRLQLQRLLRTHRVPEGGEPLHHLARTLGYKTDEAFLAAWRAHATTARRLHEKLLYKPLLDAVTRVPTHELRMTESEAASRLAVLGFADPASALTHIKQLTAGVSRTATVQKALLPVVLHELADSPEPDRGLLAYRQVSDKLGSTPWYLRLLRDGGPAAVRLARLLGTSRYFTSLLLHVPQSLRYLSDNADLTPRSRAELTMGMSQAAARHTEPTAAIGAVRAIRRRELIRIAAADLLGLLDDQAVGLALSDLTDSVLDSALQIASRDVPDAPPIAVIGMGRLGGRETGFGSDADVVFIHTGESDASRKAATKIVESVRALLAAPTADPPLQIDLDLRPEGKGGSIAPSFAAYQRYYADRARLWERQALLRARPVAGDPGLCEAWTAFADGVRYRPGGLTEAERTEFRRVKARVDSERLPRGADPNGHTKLGRGGLVDIEWTAQLLQLEHGADVSMHTTRTVPALEAAAAAGYLSRYDLAALREAWEFVSRVRNDMTLARGVPRDDLPRSGPELAALAQTLGFGEDTERFLNHYRRLTRRAHDAAHRIVYER
;
A
#
# COMPACT_ATOMS: atom_id res chain seq x y z
N MET A 1 55.61 17.24 -14.36
CA MET A 1 54.73 17.80 -15.41
C MET A 1 55.23 19.20 -15.76
N PRO A 2 55.43 19.52 -17.04
CA PRO A 2 55.68 20.89 -17.50
C PRO A 2 54.51 21.83 -17.17
N GLU A 3 54.79 23.11 -16.91
CA GLU A 3 53.81 24.12 -16.47
C GLU A 3 52.63 24.29 -17.42
N SER A 4 52.82 24.08 -18.72
CA SER A 4 51.77 24.16 -19.74
C SER A 4 50.72 23.06 -19.63
N GLU A 5 51.11 21.84 -19.24
CA GLU A 5 50.17 20.72 -19.04
C GLU A 5 49.38 20.88 -17.73
N LYS A 6 49.99 21.47 -16.69
CA LYS A 6 49.29 21.79 -15.44
C LYS A 6 48.21 22.85 -15.69
N SER A 7 48.54 23.92 -16.42
CA SER A 7 47.59 25.00 -16.74
C SER A 7 46.38 24.49 -17.55
N ALA A 8 46.61 23.64 -18.55
CA ALA A 8 45.54 23.09 -19.38
C ALA A 8 44.57 22.19 -18.58
N ASN A 9 45.11 21.39 -17.65
CA ASN A 9 44.31 20.51 -16.79
C ASN A 9 43.50 21.31 -15.75
N THR A 10 44.04 22.40 -15.23
CA THR A 10 43.31 23.30 -14.32
C THR A 10 42.14 24.00 -15.03
N ASP A 11 42.33 24.48 -16.26
CA ASP A 11 41.27 25.14 -17.04
C ASP A 11 40.11 24.19 -17.39
N GLU A 12 40.42 22.94 -17.78
CA GLU A 12 39.43 21.90 -18.06
C GLU A 12 38.62 21.54 -16.80
N ALA A 13 39.31 21.30 -15.67
CA ALA A 13 38.67 21.03 -14.39
C ALA A 13 37.76 22.17 -13.93
N ARG A 14 38.21 23.42 -14.10
CA ARG A 14 37.41 24.61 -13.77
C ARG A 14 36.12 24.68 -14.59
N LEU A 15 36.23 24.52 -15.90
CA LEU A 15 35.07 24.56 -16.80
C LEU A 15 34.06 23.46 -16.44
N ALA A 16 34.54 22.24 -16.25
CA ALA A 16 33.69 21.11 -15.88
C ALA A 16 32.92 21.37 -14.57
N VAL A 17 33.58 21.90 -13.54
CA VAL A 17 32.92 22.24 -12.26
C VAL A 17 31.89 23.35 -12.42
N ILE A 18 32.23 24.45 -13.10
CA ILE A 18 31.31 25.59 -13.25
C ILE A 18 30.07 25.22 -14.05
N GLU A 19 30.22 24.40 -15.10
CA GLU A 19 29.08 23.90 -15.88
C GLU A 19 28.21 22.94 -15.06
N ALA A 20 28.81 22.11 -14.20
CA ALA A 20 28.08 21.10 -13.45
C ALA A 20 27.50 21.60 -12.12
N SER A 21 28.11 22.60 -11.46
CA SER A 21 27.77 23.04 -10.11
C SER A 21 27.78 24.55 -9.98
N ASN A 22 26.59 25.13 -9.85
CA ASN A 22 26.45 26.55 -9.50
C ASN A 22 27.00 26.81 -8.09
N ALA A 23 26.80 25.88 -7.16
CA ALA A 23 27.25 26.06 -5.77
C ALA A 23 28.77 26.10 -5.62
N LEU A 24 29.50 25.21 -6.32
CA LEU A 24 30.97 25.24 -6.32
C LEU A 24 31.51 26.39 -7.18
N GLY A 25 30.86 26.73 -8.29
CA GLY A 25 31.21 27.89 -9.10
C GLY A 25 31.09 29.22 -8.33
N ASP A 26 30.01 29.39 -7.56
CA ASP A 26 29.81 30.56 -6.69
C ASP A 26 30.85 30.59 -5.55
N PHE A 27 31.19 29.42 -4.98
CA PHE A 27 32.26 29.32 -3.98
C PHE A 27 33.62 29.72 -4.54
N MET A 28 34.01 29.23 -5.73
CA MET A 28 35.26 29.63 -6.39
C MET A 28 35.29 31.12 -6.69
N ARG A 29 34.16 31.72 -7.07
CA ARG A 29 34.06 33.17 -7.30
C ARG A 29 34.28 33.97 -6.01
N ALA A 30 33.76 33.48 -4.89
CA ALA A 30 33.94 34.10 -3.59
C ALA A 30 35.34 33.87 -2.99
N HIS A 31 36.01 32.78 -3.38
CA HIS A 31 37.31 32.34 -2.87
C HIS A 31 38.27 31.94 -4.00
N PRO A 32 38.78 32.90 -4.79
CA PRO A 32 39.63 32.62 -5.95
C PRO A 32 40.90 31.81 -5.63
N GLU A 33 41.41 31.94 -4.40
CA GLU A 33 42.56 31.18 -3.90
C GLU A 33 42.34 29.66 -3.90
N THR A 34 41.08 29.22 -3.93
CA THR A 34 40.72 27.79 -3.93
C THR A 34 40.81 27.15 -5.32
N GLU A 35 41.08 27.91 -6.38
CA GLU A 35 41.29 27.37 -7.74
C GLU A 35 42.46 26.38 -7.79
N ALA A 36 43.50 26.58 -6.96
CA ALA A 36 44.60 25.64 -6.83
C ALA A 36 44.12 24.23 -6.39
N ALA A 37 43.05 24.15 -5.60
CA ALA A 37 42.51 22.89 -5.08
C ALA A 37 41.96 21.96 -6.18
N LEU A 38 41.60 22.49 -7.36
CA LEU A 38 41.14 21.69 -8.50
C LEU A 38 42.12 20.58 -8.90
N THR A 39 43.42 20.82 -8.73
CA THR A 39 44.50 19.91 -9.14
C THR A 39 45.36 19.42 -7.98
N GLU A 40 45.02 19.80 -6.75
CA GLU A 40 45.71 19.32 -5.54
C GLU A 40 45.57 17.80 -5.39
N ASP A 41 46.57 17.18 -4.77
CA ASP A 41 46.47 15.80 -4.33
C ASP A 41 45.56 15.66 -3.10
N GLU A 42 45.20 14.41 -2.79
CA GLU A 42 44.27 14.15 -1.68
C GLU A 42 44.86 14.50 -0.32
N GLU A 43 46.16 14.27 -0.11
CA GLU A 43 46.80 14.48 1.18
C GLU A 43 46.91 15.97 1.51
N ALA A 44 47.27 16.80 0.53
CA ALA A 44 47.25 18.26 0.66
C ALA A 44 45.84 18.77 1.02
N GLY A 45 44.81 18.21 0.38
CA GLY A 45 43.42 18.52 0.69
C GLY A 45 43.03 18.13 2.12
N LEU A 46 43.37 16.93 2.56
CA LEU A 46 43.06 16.45 3.92
C LEU A 46 43.89 17.16 5.00
N ALA A 47 45.12 17.57 4.71
CA ALA A 47 45.93 18.41 5.60
C ALA A 47 45.22 19.73 5.92
N ARG A 48 44.61 20.36 4.91
CA ARG A 48 43.81 21.59 5.08
C ARG A 48 42.64 21.40 6.05
N ILE A 49 42.03 20.21 6.10
CA ILE A 49 40.99 19.89 7.07
C ILE A 49 41.59 19.77 8.47
N ARG A 50 42.70 19.04 8.63
CA ARG A 50 43.35 18.83 9.94
C ARG A 50 43.87 20.14 10.55
N GLU A 51 44.28 21.09 9.72
CA GLU A 51 44.78 22.40 10.16
C GLU A 51 43.65 23.43 10.37
N ALA A 52 42.43 23.16 9.89
CA ALA A 52 41.33 24.11 9.98
C ALA A 52 40.88 24.32 11.44
N GLY A 53 40.71 25.58 11.85
CA GLY A 53 39.93 25.93 13.03
C GLY A 53 38.43 25.84 12.76
N ALA A 54 37.60 25.95 13.81
CA ALA A 54 36.14 25.83 13.70
C ALA A 54 35.51 26.74 12.62
N PHE A 55 35.98 27.99 12.50
CA PHE A 55 35.49 28.93 11.48
C PHE A 55 35.98 28.64 10.05
N GLY A 56 37.14 27.99 9.90
CA GLY A 56 37.74 27.66 8.60
C GLY A 56 37.27 26.34 8.00
N LEU A 57 36.59 25.50 8.80
CA LEU A 57 36.24 24.13 8.42
C LEU A 57 35.32 24.06 7.19
N ASN A 58 34.36 24.99 7.04
CA ASN A 58 33.48 25.02 5.85
C ASN A 58 34.26 25.29 4.55
N ALA A 59 35.20 26.25 4.59
CA ALA A 59 36.01 26.60 3.43
C ALA A 59 36.95 25.46 3.04
N ALA A 60 37.60 24.82 4.03
CA ALA A 60 38.46 23.66 3.80
C ALA A 60 37.67 22.45 3.24
N TRP A 61 36.46 22.22 3.72
CA TRP A 61 35.54 21.20 3.20
C TRP A 61 35.13 21.48 1.75
N LYS A 62 34.68 22.70 1.44
CA LYS A 62 34.31 23.07 0.06
C LYS A 62 35.48 23.01 -0.92
N ALA A 63 36.68 23.38 -0.49
CA ALA A 63 37.89 23.22 -1.31
C ALA A 63 38.18 21.74 -1.62
N ASN A 64 37.94 20.83 -0.67
CA ASN A 64 38.04 19.40 -0.94
C ASN A 64 36.91 18.86 -1.81
N LEU A 65 35.67 19.34 -1.64
CA LEU A 65 34.58 19.00 -2.55
C LEU A 65 34.89 19.46 -3.98
N LEU A 66 35.50 20.63 -4.14
CA LEU A 66 35.95 21.15 -5.42
C LEU A 66 36.97 20.22 -6.09
N ARG A 67 38.00 19.80 -5.34
CA ARG A 67 38.99 18.81 -5.80
C ARG A 67 38.36 17.49 -6.23
N ILE A 68 37.43 16.97 -5.43
CA ILE A 68 36.75 15.70 -5.71
C ILE A 68 35.85 15.84 -6.95
N ALA A 69 35.04 16.90 -7.02
CA ALA A 69 34.15 17.19 -8.14
C ALA A 69 34.92 17.38 -9.46
N ALA A 70 36.05 18.08 -9.42
CA ALA A 70 36.92 18.24 -10.59
C ALA A 70 37.33 16.89 -11.17
N ARG A 71 37.87 15.97 -10.35
CA ARG A 71 38.31 14.65 -10.80
C ARG A 71 37.16 13.76 -11.27
N ASP A 72 36.02 13.83 -10.59
CA ASP A 72 34.81 13.07 -10.95
C ASP A 72 34.22 13.55 -12.30
N LEU A 73 34.23 14.86 -12.56
CA LEU A 73 33.65 15.44 -13.78
C LEU A 73 34.55 15.32 -15.01
N THR A 74 35.88 15.29 -14.84
CA THR A 74 36.85 15.15 -15.94
C THR A 74 37.24 13.71 -16.24
N GLY A 75 36.64 12.73 -15.56
CA GLY A 75 36.94 11.31 -15.75
C GLY A 75 38.26 10.86 -15.11
N GLY A 76 38.82 11.65 -14.19
CA GLY A 76 40.01 11.32 -13.42
C GLY A 76 39.79 10.26 -12.33
N THR A 77 38.52 9.99 -11.96
CA THR A 77 38.13 8.94 -11.01
C THR A 77 36.82 8.27 -11.41
N ASP A 78 36.64 7.00 -11.06
CA ASP A 78 35.34 6.33 -11.17
C ASP A 78 34.45 6.63 -9.95
N LEU A 79 33.22 6.11 -9.96
CA LEU A 79 32.27 6.31 -8.86
C LEU A 79 32.82 5.78 -7.52
N ARG A 80 33.47 4.61 -7.50
CA ARG A 80 33.96 3.99 -6.27
C ARG A 80 35.06 4.85 -5.64
N ALA A 81 36.01 5.31 -6.44
CA ALA A 81 37.07 6.21 -6.00
C ALA A 81 36.52 7.55 -5.51
N THR A 82 35.51 8.10 -6.21
CA THR A 82 34.84 9.36 -5.83
C THR A 82 34.14 9.22 -4.48
N SER A 83 33.33 8.18 -4.30
CA SER A 83 32.62 7.93 -3.04
C SER A 83 33.58 7.64 -1.88
N ALA A 84 34.65 6.90 -2.11
CA ALA A 84 35.67 6.65 -1.09
C ALA A 84 36.39 7.94 -0.67
N ALA A 85 36.71 8.83 -1.62
CA ALA A 85 37.30 10.13 -1.32
C ALA A 85 36.35 11.03 -0.51
N LEU A 86 35.04 11.00 -0.81
CA LEU A 86 34.02 11.71 -0.01
C LEU A 86 33.93 11.14 1.41
N SER A 87 33.95 9.81 1.57
CA SER A 87 33.96 9.18 2.89
C SER A 87 35.21 9.50 3.70
N ARG A 88 36.40 9.51 3.09
CA ARG A 88 37.63 9.92 3.77
C ARG A 88 37.61 11.39 4.17
N LEU A 89 37.02 12.26 3.34
CA LEU A 89 36.79 13.66 3.71
C LEU A 89 35.86 13.77 4.92
N ALA A 90 34.79 12.98 4.98
CA ALA A 90 33.90 12.94 6.13
C ALA A 90 34.63 12.46 7.40
N ASP A 91 35.45 11.40 7.31
CA ASP A 91 36.27 10.91 8.42
C ASP A 91 37.21 11.99 8.96
N ALA A 92 37.93 12.69 8.06
CA ALA A 92 38.84 13.77 8.44
C ALA A 92 38.11 14.95 9.11
N VAL A 93 36.92 15.29 8.62
CA VAL A 93 36.07 16.33 9.21
C VAL A 93 35.56 15.93 10.59
N LEU A 94 35.14 14.67 10.78
CA LEU A 94 34.72 14.14 12.07
C LEU A 94 35.88 14.13 13.06
N ALA A 95 37.06 13.66 12.64
CA ALA A 95 38.27 13.66 13.45
C ALA A 95 38.63 15.07 13.89
N ARG A 96 38.64 16.04 12.96
CA ARG A 96 38.95 17.42 13.29
C ARG A 96 37.92 18.06 14.21
N GLY A 97 36.63 17.80 13.98
CA GLY A 97 35.56 18.26 14.86
C GLY A 97 35.69 17.73 16.29
N LEU A 98 36.13 16.48 16.44
CA LEU A 98 36.34 15.86 17.74
C LEU A 98 37.58 16.43 18.45
N GLU A 99 38.67 16.66 17.72
CA GLU A 99 39.85 17.37 18.25
C GLU A 99 39.48 18.76 18.77
N LEU A 100 38.77 19.56 17.98
CA LEU A 100 38.31 20.89 18.40
C LEU A 100 37.38 20.83 19.62
N ALA A 101 36.51 19.81 19.69
CA ALA A 101 35.65 19.60 20.86
C ALA A 101 36.46 19.24 22.13
N ARG A 102 37.52 18.45 21.99
CA ARG A 102 38.44 18.09 23.09
C ARG A 102 39.24 19.29 23.54
N ASP A 103 39.80 20.06 22.61
CA ASP A 103 40.55 21.29 22.92
C ASP A 103 39.72 22.29 23.76
N GLU A 104 38.40 22.32 23.56
CA GLU A 104 37.48 23.17 24.31
C GLU A 104 37.02 22.60 25.67
N LEU A 105 36.94 21.28 25.81
CA LEU A 105 36.23 20.62 26.93
C LEU A 105 37.14 19.85 27.88
N ASP A 106 38.31 19.41 27.42
CA ASP A 106 39.23 18.63 28.23
C ASP A 106 39.92 19.56 29.24
N SER A 107 39.93 19.16 30.50
CA SER A 107 40.74 19.81 31.54
C SER A 107 42.12 19.15 31.62
N SER A 108 43.12 19.86 32.15
CA SER A 108 44.46 19.29 32.39
C SER A 108 44.45 18.01 33.22
N ASP A 109 43.43 17.81 34.06
CA ASP A 109 43.28 16.65 34.95
C ASP A 109 42.43 15.49 34.35
N SER A 110 41.74 15.72 33.22
CA SER A 110 40.90 14.70 32.55
C SER A 110 41.50 14.19 31.23
N ALA A 111 42.63 14.74 30.81
CA ALA A 111 43.33 14.38 29.58
C ALA A 111 43.86 12.93 29.66
N GLY A 112 43.21 12.02 28.93
CA GLY A 112 43.68 10.64 28.73
C GLY A 112 42.89 9.54 29.43
N GLU A 113 41.93 9.86 30.31
CA GLU A 113 41.09 8.85 30.98
C GLU A 113 39.83 8.44 30.20
N THR A 114 39.38 9.28 29.26
CA THR A 114 38.15 9.06 28.49
C THR A 114 38.46 8.71 27.04
N ARG A 115 38.12 7.49 26.63
CA ARG A 115 38.27 7.01 25.25
C ARG A 115 36.91 7.12 24.55
N LEU A 116 36.87 7.83 23.42
CA LEU A 116 35.66 8.02 22.61
C LEU A 116 35.97 7.65 21.16
N ALA A 117 35.18 6.72 20.62
CA ALA A 117 35.18 6.30 19.23
C ALA A 117 33.94 6.81 18.50
N VAL A 118 34.15 7.30 17.27
CA VAL A 118 33.09 7.65 16.34
C VAL A 118 33.04 6.56 15.27
N VAL A 119 31.91 5.85 15.19
CA VAL A 119 31.69 4.79 14.21
C VAL A 119 30.77 5.33 13.12
N ALA A 120 31.27 5.41 11.89
CA ALA A 120 30.47 5.73 10.74
C ALA A 120 29.55 4.57 10.36
N MET A 121 28.33 4.92 9.98
CA MET A 121 27.26 4.02 9.60
C MET A 121 26.83 4.30 8.16
N GLY A 122 25.87 3.52 7.64
CA GLY A 122 25.22 3.82 6.37
C GLY A 122 26.19 3.96 5.19
N LYS A 123 25.99 5.00 4.37
CA LYS A 123 26.83 5.24 3.18
C LYS A 123 28.29 5.56 3.55
N THR A 124 28.52 6.35 4.60
CA THR A 124 29.87 6.73 5.05
C THR A 124 30.66 5.51 5.51
N GLY A 125 30.04 4.65 6.32
CA GLY A 125 30.67 3.44 6.85
C GLY A 125 30.99 2.41 5.76
N ALA A 126 30.18 2.34 4.70
CA ALA A 126 30.44 1.51 3.52
C ALA A 126 31.39 2.13 2.49
N GLU A 127 31.89 3.34 2.73
CA GLU A 127 32.74 4.08 1.78
C GLU A 127 32.02 4.43 0.45
N GLU A 128 30.70 4.61 0.53
CA GLU A 128 29.77 4.85 -0.59
C GLU A 128 29.08 6.22 -0.48
N LEU A 129 29.73 7.19 0.17
CA LEU A 129 29.18 8.53 0.40
C LEU A 129 28.95 9.27 -0.93
N ASN A 130 27.94 10.13 -0.94
CA ASN A 130 27.63 11.01 -2.06
C ASN A 130 27.87 12.48 -1.66
N TYR A 131 27.79 13.41 -2.61
CA TYR A 131 28.12 14.83 -2.35
C TYR A 131 27.28 15.45 -1.24
N VAL A 132 26.01 15.03 -1.10
CA VAL A 132 25.08 15.56 -0.11
C VAL A 132 24.35 14.41 0.58
N SER A 133 24.88 13.98 1.72
CA SER A 133 24.24 13.02 2.63
C SER A 133 24.37 13.49 4.07
N ASP A 134 23.49 12.99 4.91
CA ASP A 134 23.77 12.95 6.35
C ASP A 134 24.93 11.97 6.58
N VAL A 135 25.82 12.32 7.50
CA VAL A 135 26.90 11.44 7.98
C VAL A 135 26.38 10.71 9.21
N ASP A 136 25.85 9.52 8.97
CA ASP A 136 25.31 8.67 10.02
C ASP A 136 26.43 8.14 10.93
N VAL A 137 26.32 8.34 12.23
CA VAL A 137 27.32 7.88 13.22
C VAL A 137 26.67 7.26 14.45
N VAL A 138 27.44 6.42 15.14
CA VAL A 138 27.19 6.05 16.53
C VAL A 138 28.44 6.27 17.36
N PHE A 139 28.28 6.58 18.64
CA PHE A 139 29.38 6.86 19.55
C PHE A 139 29.52 5.74 20.57
N VAL A 140 30.77 5.35 20.81
CA VAL A 140 31.15 4.34 21.80
C VAL A 140 32.23 4.92 22.69
N ALA A 141 32.10 4.78 24.00
CA ALA A 141 33.08 5.29 24.94
C ALA A 141 33.41 4.34 26.09
N GLU A 142 34.61 4.51 26.64
CA GLU A 142 35.09 3.94 27.90
C GLU A 142 35.63 5.06 28.79
N GLY A 143 35.51 4.91 30.11
CA GLY A 143 35.86 5.95 31.08
C GLY A 143 34.68 6.87 31.41
N ASP A 144 34.90 8.19 31.42
CA ASP A 144 33.87 9.18 31.76
C ASP A 144 32.88 9.37 30.59
N LEU A 145 31.71 8.72 30.71
CA LEU A 145 30.64 8.80 29.71
C LEU A 145 30.00 10.19 29.62
N ASP A 146 30.05 11.00 30.68
CA ASP A 146 29.47 12.34 30.69
C ASP A 146 30.38 13.31 29.91
N LEU A 147 31.70 13.21 30.11
CA LEU A 147 32.67 13.94 29.28
C LEU A 147 32.57 13.49 27.82
N ALA A 148 32.55 12.19 27.55
CA ALA A 148 32.41 11.66 26.18
C ALA A 148 31.12 12.15 25.51
N THR A 149 30.01 12.21 26.25
CA THR A 149 28.73 12.74 25.74
C THR A 149 28.82 14.22 25.38
N ARG A 150 29.48 15.03 26.21
CA ARG A 150 29.70 16.46 25.91
C ARG A 150 30.62 16.64 24.70
N GLN A 151 31.70 15.86 24.59
CA GLN A 151 32.61 15.86 23.44
C GLN A 151 31.86 15.50 22.14
N ALA A 152 31.08 14.41 22.14
CA ALA A 152 30.30 13.99 20.98
C ALA A 152 29.25 15.04 20.56
N ALA A 153 28.51 15.59 21.53
CA ALA A 153 27.53 16.65 21.27
C ALA A 153 28.20 17.91 20.70
N ARG A 154 29.36 18.28 21.22
CA ARG A 154 30.11 19.45 20.76
C ARG A 154 30.69 19.25 19.36
N MET A 155 31.22 18.06 19.06
CA MET A 155 31.65 17.69 17.71
C MET A 155 30.50 17.86 16.70
N ILE A 156 29.29 17.36 17.01
CA ILE A 156 28.10 17.52 16.15
C ILE A 156 27.78 19.01 15.91
N GLN A 157 27.86 19.84 16.96
CA GLN A 157 27.61 21.28 16.86
C GLN A 157 28.66 22.03 16.03
N ILE A 158 29.90 21.56 16.00
CA ILE A 158 30.99 22.15 15.19
C ILE A 158 30.85 21.70 13.73
N VAL A 159 30.73 20.39 13.51
CA VAL A 159 30.77 19.77 12.18
C VAL A 159 29.48 20.01 11.39
N GLY A 160 28.32 19.82 12.03
CA GLY A 160 27.02 19.79 11.37
C GLY A 160 26.69 21.07 10.59
N PRO A 161 26.79 22.27 11.19
CA PRO A 161 26.56 23.53 10.48
C PRO A 161 27.66 23.88 9.47
N ALA A 162 28.89 23.38 9.68
CA ALA A 162 30.04 23.73 8.87
C ALA A 162 30.19 22.86 7.61
N THR A 163 29.65 21.64 7.58
CA THR A 163 29.92 20.66 6.50
C THR A 163 28.68 19.81 6.18
N TRP A 164 28.76 18.49 6.33
CA TRP A 164 27.60 17.59 6.30
C TRP A 164 26.91 17.55 7.67
N PRO A 165 25.58 17.44 7.71
CA PRO A 165 24.87 17.10 8.93
C PRO A 165 25.39 15.79 9.51
N VAL A 166 25.69 15.76 10.81
CA VAL A 166 26.07 14.54 11.53
C VAL A 166 24.82 13.98 12.21
N ASP A 167 24.38 12.79 11.79
CA ASP A 167 23.17 12.15 12.32
C ASP A 167 23.52 10.97 13.24
N ALA A 168 23.17 11.09 14.52
CA ALA A 168 23.32 10.02 15.50
C ALA A 168 22.02 9.19 15.67
N GLY A 169 21.08 9.27 14.74
CA GLY A 169 19.74 8.70 14.82
C GLY A 169 19.69 7.18 14.74
N LEU A 170 20.74 6.53 14.21
CA LEU A 170 20.86 5.07 14.14
C LEU A 170 21.33 4.42 15.45
N ARG A 171 21.53 5.20 16.51
CA ARG A 171 21.86 4.67 17.85
C ARG A 171 20.65 3.99 18.50
N PRO A 172 20.86 3.07 19.46
CA PRO A 172 19.80 2.46 20.25
C PRO A 172 18.79 3.48 20.79
N GLU A 173 17.50 3.21 20.59
CA GLU A 173 16.35 4.08 20.96
C GLU A 173 16.29 5.42 20.20
N GLY A 174 17.12 5.57 19.17
CA GLY A 174 17.18 6.74 18.29
C GLY A 174 17.37 8.03 19.08
N ARG A 175 16.62 9.07 18.71
CA ARG A 175 16.72 10.42 19.32
C ARG A 175 16.47 10.46 20.83
N HIS A 176 15.76 9.47 21.39
CA HIS A 176 15.43 9.42 22.81
C HIS A 176 16.44 8.61 23.63
N GLY A 177 17.36 7.90 22.95
CA GLY A 177 18.43 7.15 23.60
C GLY A 177 19.66 7.99 23.91
N ALA A 178 20.47 7.49 24.84
CA ALA A 178 21.78 8.06 25.18
C ALA A 178 22.63 8.26 23.92
N LEU A 179 23.26 9.43 23.79
CA LEU A 179 24.08 9.78 22.63
C LEU A 179 25.34 8.92 22.53
N VAL A 180 25.96 8.66 23.68
CA VAL A 180 27.17 7.84 23.83
C VAL A 180 26.85 6.67 24.76
N ARG A 181 27.40 5.49 24.47
CA ARG A 181 27.23 4.28 25.28
C ARG A 181 28.54 3.51 25.40
N SER A 182 28.68 2.74 26.48
CA SER A 182 29.73 1.72 26.58
C SER A 182 29.41 0.51 25.70
N ILE A 183 30.43 -0.32 25.43
CA ILE A 183 30.25 -1.58 24.70
C ILE A 183 29.19 -2.44 25.39
N ASP A 184 29.28 -2.64 26.71
CA ASP A 184 28.31 -3.44 27.47
C ASP A 184 26.87 -2.93 27.34
N SER A 185 26.68 -1.60 27.34
CA SER A 185 25.36 -1.00 27.16
C SER A 185 24.78 -1.27 25.76
N TYR A 186 25.62 -1.25 24.72
CA TYR A 186 25.21 -1.67 23.37
C TYR A 186 24.80 -3.13 23.34
N LEU A 187 25.62 -4.02 23.90
CA LEU A 187 25.36 -5.47 23.86
C LEU A 187 24.06 -5.84 24.61
N ALA A 188 23.79 -5.21 25.76
CA ALA A 188 22.55 -5.39 26.49
C ALA A 188 21.32 -5.00 25.66
N TYR A 189 21.38 -3.85 24.97
CA TYR A 189 20.30 -3.41 24.09
C TYR A 189 20.09 -4.34 22.89
N LEU A 190 21.18 -4.69 22.19
CA LEU A 190 21.13 -5.54 21.00
C LEU A 190 20.58 -6.93 21.30
N LYS A 191 20.87 -7.46 22.48
CA LYS A 191 20.34 -8.74 22.94
C LYS A 191 18.82 -8.69 23.09
N ASP A 192 18.34 -7.76 23.92
CA ASP A 192 17.00 -7.86 24.49
C ASP A 192 15.95 -7.00 23.74
N TRP A 193 16.35 -5.93 23.02
CA TRP A 193 15.44 -4.86 22.54
C TRP A 193 15.59 -4.53 21.07
N ALA A 194 16.73 -4.88 20.45
CA ALA A 194 16.99 -4.47 19.07
C ALA A 194 16.04 -5.10 18.06
N ARG A 195 15.69 -4.29 17.07
CA ARG A 195 14.90 -4.65 15.91
C ARG A 195 15.80 -5.05 14.75
N THR A 196 15.23 -5.81 13.83
CA THR A 196 16.00 -6.42 12.74
C THR A 196 16.67 -5.41 11.80
N TRP A 197 16.04 -4.25 11.63
CA TRP A 197 16.58 -3.17 10.79
C TRP A 197 17.87 -2.57 11.34
N GLU A 198 18.07 -2.60 12.65
CA GLU A 198 19.28 -2.08 13.30
C GLU A 198 20.48 -2.95 12.91
N PHE A 199 20.29 -4.27 12.79
CA PHE A 199 21.35 -5.17 12.28
C PHE A 199 21.67 -4.92 10.80
N GLN A 200 20.68 -4.58 9.96
CA GLN A 200 20.95 -4.17 8.57
C GLN A 200 21.77 -2.88 8.48
N ALA A 201 21.51 -1.91 9.37
CA ALA A 201 22.30 -0.69 9.44
C ALA A 201 23.75 -0.99 9.87
N LEU A 202 23.92 -1.90 10.82
CA LEU A 202 25.22 -2.33 11.34
C LEU A 202 26.09 -3.07 10.33
N LEU A 203 25.53 -3.63 9.25
CA LEU A 203 26.31 -4.24 8.15
C LEU A 203 27.34 -3.28 7.56
N LYS A 204 27.08 -1.98 7.63
CA LYS A 204 27.94 -0.93 7.06
C LYS A 204 28.83 -0.24 8.11
N ALA A 205 28.82 -0.68 9.36
CA ALA A 205 29.53 0.00 10.45
C ALA A 205 31.07 -0.03 10.25
N ARG A 206 31.73 1.11 10.48
CA ARG A 206 33.20 1.26 10.42
C ARG A 206 33.69 2.35 11.37
N PRO A 207 34.72 2.10 12.20
CA PRO A 207 35.39 3.16 12.96
C PRO A 207 35.95 4.25 12.03
N ALA A 208 35.60 5.50 12.30
CA ALA A 208 35.90 6.64 11.42
C ALA A 208 36.78 7.70 12.09
N ALA A 209 36.57 7.98 13.38
CA ALA A 209 37.33 9.00 14.11
C ALA A 209 37.42 8.68 15.61
N GLY A 210 38.27 9.41 16.33
CA GLY A 210 38.52 9.21 17.76
C GLY A 210 39.42 8.00 18.04
N ASP A 211 39.08 7.23 19.07
CA ASP A 211 39.81 6.00 19.40
C ASP A 211 39.37 4.86 18.47
N LEU A 212 40.16 4.64 17.40
CA LEU A 212 39.84 3.63 16.40
C LEU A 212 39.90 2.21 16.96
N GLN A 213 40.77 1.94 17.95
CA GLN A 213 40.87 0.62 18.56
C GLN A 213 39.60 0.29 19.35
N LEU A 214 39.09 1.24 20.14
CA LEU A 214 37.81 1.08 20.83
C LEU A 214 36.65 0.82 19.85
N GLY A 215 36.64 1.51 18.72
CA GLY A 215 35.65 1.26 17.67
C GLY A 215 35.76 -0.14 17.07
N LEU A 216 36.97 -0.67 16.89
CA LEU A 216 37.21 -2.03 16.41
C LEU A 216 36.78 -3.08 17.45
N ASP A 217 37.07 -2.84 18.73
CA ASP A 217 36.67 -3.72 19.83
C ASP A 217 35.14 -3.81 19.93
N TRP A 218 34.46 -2.66 19.82
CA TRP A 218 32.99 -2.60 19.72
C TRP A 218 32.47 -3.37 18.49
N LEU A 219 33.08 -3.16 17.32
CA LEU A 219 32.65 -3.83 16.09
C LEU A 219 32.77 -5.36 16.22
N ALA A 220 33.87 -5.84 16.80
CA ALA A 220 34.08 -7.26 17.08
C ALA A 220 33.02 -7.81 18.04
N ALA A 221 32.62 -7.04 19.05
CA ALA A 221 31.62 -7.43 20.03
C ALA A 221 30.19 -7.50 19.45
N VAL A 222 29.83 -6.62 18.51
CA VAL A 222 28.48 -6.59 17.90
C VAL A 222 28.33 -7.56 16.72
N GLN A 223 29.42 -7.98 16.08
CA GLN A 223 29.42 -8.89 14.92
C GLN A 223 28.58 -10.17 15.11
N PRO A 224 28.67 -10.91 16.24
CA PRO A 224 27.83 -12.09 16.45
C PRO A 224 26.32 -11.80 16.39
N PHE A 225 25.89 -10.62 16.83
CA PHE A 225 24.49 -10.21 16.79
C PHE A 225 24.03 -9.86 15.37
N ILE A 226 24.89 -9.21 14.57
CA ILE A 226 24.60 -8.87 13.17
C ILE A 226 24.34 -10.15 12.36
N TRP A 227 25.24 -11.13 12.46
CA TRP A 227 25.17 -12.34 11.63
C TRP A 227 24.28 -13.45 12.21
N GLY A 228 23.91 -13.35 13.49
CA GLY A 228 22.87 -14.16 14.12
C GLY A 228 21.46 -13.57 13.99
N ALA A 229 21.31 -12.37 13.39
CA ALA A 229 20.05 -11.66 13.34
C ALA A 229 18.94 -12.44 12.63
N ALA A 230 19.26 -13.23 11.60
CA ALA A 230 18.28 -13.97 10.80
C ALA A 230 17.50 -15.05 11.58
N ASP A 231 18.02 -15.53 12.71
CA ASP A 231 17.40 -16.57 13.54
C ASP A 231 16.43 -16.00 14.59
N ARG A 232 16.31 -14.68 14.70
CA ARG A 232 15.45 -14.04 15.71
C ARG A 232 13.96 -14.15 15.32
N PRO A 233 13.05 -14.40 16.29
CA PRO A 233 11.61 -14.32 16.05
C PRO A 233 11.20 -12.91 15.59
N GLY A 234 10.31 -12.81 14.60
CA GLY A 234 9.77 -11.51 14.15
C GLY A 234 10.62 -10.74 13.12
N VAL A 235 11.81 -11.25 12.77
CA VAL A 235 12.71 -10.71 11.72
C VAL A 235 12.02 -10.36 10.42
N VAL A 236 11.13 -11.26 10.03
CA VAL A 236 10.31 -11.18 8.84
C VAL A 236 9.43 -9.93 8.85
N ALA A 237 8.72 -9.72 9.96
CA ALA A 237 7.79 -8.62 10.11
C ALA A 237 8.55 -7.29 10.14
N ASP A 238 9.69 -7.24 10.82
CA ASP A 238 10.54 -6.04 10.90
C ASP A 238 11.12 -5.63 9.52
N ILE A 239 11.60 -6.60 8.74
CA ILE A 239 12.18 -6.34 7.41
C ILE A 239 11.09 -5.87 6.44
N ARG A 240 9.89 -6.48 6.50
CA ARG A 240 8.71 -6.02 5.76
C ARG A 240 8.32 -4.60 6.14
N ASP A 241 8.21 -4.33 7.44
CA ASP A 241 7.88 -3.02 8.00
C ASP A 241 8.83 -1.93 7.49
N MET A 242 10.13 -2.23 7.46
CA MET A 242 11.12 -1.28 6.98
C MET A 242 11.00 -1.06 5.47
N ARG A 243 10.96 -2.13 4.66
CA ARG A 243 10.87 -2.03 3.20
C ARG A 243 9.62 -1.25 2.80
N ARG A 244 8.50 -1.49 3.50
CA ARG A 244 7.24 -0.80 3.32
C ARG A 244 7.31 0.67 3.68
N LYS A 245 7.78 1.04 4.88
CA LYS A 245 7.95 2.45 5.30
C LYS A 245 8.79 3.24 4.30
N VAL A 246 9.82 2.59 3.76
CA VAL A 246 10.70 3.19 2.77
C VAL A 246 9.98 3.41 1.44
N ALA A 247 9.22 2.42 0.93
CA ALA A 247 8.45 2.54 -0.30
C ALA A 247 7.25 3.51 -0.20
N GLU A 248 6.66 3.67 0.99
CA GLU A 248 5.49 4.53 1.24
C GLU A 248 5.85 5.98 1.59
N SER A 249 7.11 6.25 1.92
CA SER A 249 7.60 7.60 2.20
C SER A 249 7.53 8.56 1.00
N VAL A 250 7.33 8.03 -0.22
CA VAL A 250 7.18 8.80 -1.45
C VAL A 250 5.74 8.69 -1.97
N PRO A 251 5.05 9.84 -2.24
CA PRO A 251 3.73 9.87 -2.83
C PRO A 251 3.66 9.04 -4.13
N ARG A 252 2.58 8.28 -4.32
CA ARG A 252 2.47 7.32 -5.44
C ARG A 252 2.64 7.96 -6.82
N ALA A 253 2.17 9.19 -7.00
CA ALA A 253 2.32 9.94 -8.25
C ALA A 253 3.79 10.33 -8.54
N GLU A 254 4.61 10.45 -7.49
CA GLU A 254 5.99 10.92 -7.57
C GLU A 254 7.01 9.78 -7.63
N ARG A 255 6.65 8.56 -7.21
CA ARG A 255 7.57 7.40 -7.20
C ARG A 255 8.25 7.12 -8.54
N ARG A 256 7.58 7.40 -9.66
CA ARG A 256 8.15 7.20 -11.01
C ARG A 256 9.29 8.17 -11.35
N PHE A 257 9.43 9.25 -10.57
CA PHE A 257 10.46 10.26 -10.75
C PHE A 257 11.57 10.18 -9.70
N GLU A 258 11.51 9.17 -8.82
CA GLU A 258 12.42 9.05 -7.68
C GLU A 258 13.43 7.92 -7.96
N ILE A 259 14.73 8.19 -7.83
CA ILE A 259 15.82 7.25 -8.21
C ILE A 259 16.27 6.30 -7.10
N LYS A 260 15.93 6.58 -5.85
CA LYS A 260 16.40 5.87 -4.65
C LYS A 260 15.34 4.89 -4.14
N LEU A 261 14.14 5.37 -3.90
CA LEU A 261 12.95 4.74 -3.35
C LEU A 261 11.88 4.38 -4.41
N GLY A 262 12.01 4.88 -5.64
CA GLY A 262 11.17 4.45 -6.77
C GLY A 262 11.40 2.97 -7.14
N PRO A 263 10.45 2.32 -7.85
CA PRO A 263 10.62 0.93 -8.30
C PRO A 263 11.87 0.76 -9.17
N GLY A 264 12.73 -0.19 -8.81
CA GLY A 264 14.02 -0.37 -9.49
C GLY A 264 15.07 0.70 -9.14
N GLY A 265 14.86 1.46 -8.06
CA GLY A 265 15.81 2.46 -7.56
C GLY A 265 16.96 1.87 -6.74
N LEU A 266 17.84 2.75 -6.25
CA LEU A 266 19.04 2.37 -5.47
C LEU A 266 18.71 1.44 -4.28
N ARG A 267 17.61 1.70 -3.59
CA ARG A 267 17.22 0.95 -2.40
C ARG A 267 16.84 -0.49 -2.71
N ASP A 268 16.23 -0.76 -3.86
CA ASP A 268 15.92 -2.14 -4.28
C ASP A 268 17.23 -2.94 -4.43
N ILE A 269 18.25 -2.34 -5.04
CA ILE A 269 19.57 -2.97 -5.20
C ILE A 269 20.27 -3.18 -3.85
N GLU A 270 20.38 -2.11 -3.04
CA GLU A 270 21.02 -2.18 -1.71
C GLU A 270 20.35 -3.25 -0.85
N PHE A 271 19.01 -3.30 -0.87
CA PHE A 271 18.25 -4.28 -0.11
C PHE A 271 18.48 -5.72 -0.61
N ALA A 272 18.47 -5.95 -1.92
CA ALA A 272 18.71 -7.28 -2.48
C ALA A 272 20.09 -7.81 -2.07
N VAL A 273 21.13 -6.97 -2.17
CA VAL A 273 22.49 -7.32 -1.80
C VAL A 273 22.61 -7.58 -0.31
N GLN A 274 22.13 -6.66 0.54
CA GLN A 274 22.18 -6.81 2.00
C GLN A 274 21.40 -8.04 2.50
N LEU A 275 20.27 -8.37 1.86
CA LEU A 275 19.52 -9.57 2.19
C LEU A 275 20.31 -10.84 1.86
N LEU A 276 21.00 -10.88 0.72
CA LEU A 276 21.88 -12.00 0.39
C LEU A 276 23.04 -12.11 1.38
N GLN A 277 23.62 -11.00 1.80
CA GLN A 277 24.65 -10.99 2.84
C GLN A 277 24.12 -11.51 4.17
N LEU A 278 22.94 -11.09 4.63
CA LEU A 278 22.37 -11.58 5.89
C LEU A 278 22.08 -13.09 5.88
N VAL A 279 21.57 -13.61 4.76
CA VAL A 279 21.21 -15.03 4.64
C VAL A 279 22.46 -15.92 4.59
N HIS A 280 23.50 -15.48 3.87
CA HIS A 280 24.66 -16.32 3.56
C HIS A 280 25.91 -15.98 4.40
N GLY A 281 26.05 -14.74 4.85
CA GLY A 281 27.19 -14.25 5.64
C GLY A 281 27.35 -14.90 7.00
N ARG A 282 26.32 -15.61 7.49
CA ARG A 282 26.41 -16.49 8.66
C ARG A 282 27.41 -17.63 8.46
N GLY A 283 27.37 -18.27 7.29
CA GLY A 283 28.15 -19.46 6.95
C GLY A 283 29.38 -19.15 6.11
N ASP A 284 29.41 -17.99 5.45
CA ASP A 284 30.51 -17.52 4.63
C ASP A 284 30.96 -16.13 5.07
N ALA A 285 32.09 -16.06 5.79
CA ALA A 285 32.62 -14.80 6.29
C ALA A 285 33.15 -13.87 5.18
N THR A 286 33.39 -14.37 3.96
CA THR A 286 33.85 -13.55 2.84
C THR A 286 32.78 -12.53 2.42
N LEU A 287 31.50 -12.85 2.62
CA LEU A 287 30.37 -11.97 2.31
C LEU A 287 30.18 -10.80 3.29
N ARG A 288 30.98 -10.74 4.37
CA ARG A 288 30.87 -9.73 5.43
C ARG A 288 31.55 -8.40 5.08
N VAL A 289 31.55 -8.06 3.80
CA VAL A 289 32.03 -6.79 3.25
C VAL A 289 30.96 -5.69 3.41
N ARG A 290 31.36 -4.43 3.38
CA ARG A 290 30.48 -3.28 3.69
C ARG A 290 29.92 -2.61 2.44
N SER A 291 30.74 -2.47 1.40
CA SER A 291 30.34 -1.87 0.13
C SER A 291 29.35 -2.78 -0.60
N THR A 292 28.32 -2.18 -1.16
CA THR A 292 27.33 -2.79 -2.04
C THR A 292 27.99 -3.38 -3.29
N LEU A 293 28.93 -2.65 -3.91
CA LEU A 293 29.61 -3.14 -5.12
C LEU A 293 30.60 -4.27 -4.80
N GLU A 294 31.35 -4.16 -3.70
CA GLU A 294 32.24 -5.24 -3.24
C GLU A 294 31.41 -6.49 -2.87
N ALA A 295 30.26 -6.30 -2.21
CA ALA A 295 29.35 -7.39 -1.90
C ALA A 295 28.85 -8.10 -3.17
N LEU A 296 28.53 -7.36 -4.24
CA LEU A 296 28.19 -7.96 -5.53
C LEU A 296 29.35 -8.78 -6.11
N GLU A 297 30.58 -8.28 -6.06
CA GLU A 297 31.78 -9.00 -6.51
C GLU A 297 31.98 -10.30 -5.74
N VAL A 298 31.91 -10.26 -4.40
CA VAL A 298 32.05 -11.46 -3.57
C VAL A 298 30.88 -12.43 -3.78
N LEU A 299 29.65 -11.93 -3.91
CA LEU A 299 28.48 -12.76 -4.21
C LEU A 299 28.61 -13.48 -5.56
N VAL A 300 29.24 -12.85 -6.56
CA VAL A 300 29.57 -13.50 -7.84
C VAL A 300 30.71 -14.51 -7.67
N ALA A 301 31.77 -14.16 -6.94
CA ALA A 301 32.92 -15.02 -6.73
C ALA A 301 32.58 -16.31 -5.95
N ALA A 302 31.73 -16.19 -4.92
CA ALA A 302 31.18 -17.30 -4.16
C ALA A 302 30.04 -18.04 -4.91
N GLY A 303 29.67 -17.57 -6.10
CA GLY A 303 28.69 -18.16 -7.00
C GLY A 303 27.23 -18.11 -6.50
N PHE A 304 26.94 -17.23 -5.54
CA PHE A 304 25.56 -16.88 -5.16
C PHE A 304 24.85 -16.03 -6.23
N LEU A 305 25.62 -15.35 -7.07
CA LEU A 305 25.15 -14.59 -8.23
C LEU A 305 25.84 -15.07 -9.51
N SER A 306 25.09 -15.10 -10.62
CA SER A 306 25.73 -15.31 -11.91
C SER A 306 26.54 -14.06 -12.28
N ARG A 307 27.70 -14.25 -12.93
CA ARG A 307 28.55 -13.13 -13.37
C ARG A 307 27.75 -12.07 -14.13
N ARG A 308 26.92 -12.50 -15.08
CA ARG A 308 26.04 -11.61 -15.86
C ARG A 308 25.10 -10.79 -14.99
N ASP A 309 24.41 -11.41 -14.02
CA ASP A 309 23.47 -10.69 -13.16
C ASP A 309 24.20 -9.72 -12.22
N GLY A 310 25.38 -10.12 -11.73
CA GLY A 310 26.25 -9.27 -10.92
C GLY A 310 26.72 -8.04 -11.69
N ASP A 311 27.21 -8.22 -12.92
CA ASP A 311 27.66 -7.14 -13.81
C ASP A 311 26.48 -6.18 -14.12
N GLU A 312 25.32 -6.71 -14.53
CA GLU A 312 24.14 -5.87 -14.83
C GLU A 312 23.65 -5.08 -13.59
N LEU A 313 23.74 -5.64 -12.38
CA LEU A 313 23.40 -4.92 -11.13
C LEU A 313 24.45 -3.88 -10.75
N ALA A 314 25.72 -4.21 -10.89
CA ALA A 314 26.82 -3.28 -10.61
C ALA A 314 26.73 -2.08 -11.54
N ASP A 315 26.56 -2.30 -12.85
CA ASP A 315 26.38 -1.24 -13.85
C ASP A 315 25.17 -0.36 -13.52
N THR A 316 24.06 -0.98 -13.10
CA THR A 316 22.85 -0.26 -12.74
C THR A 316 23.01 0.54 -11.45
N TYR A 317 23.68 -0.02 -10.44
CA TYR A 317 23.98 0.69 -9.20
C TYR A 317 24.89 1.89 -9.48
N VAL A 318 25.95 1.70 -10.27
CA VAL A 318 26.86 2.75 -10.69
C VAL A 318 26.10 3.86 -11.41
N PHE A 319 25.30 3.52 -12.42
CA PHE A 319 24.48 4.49 -13.14
C PHE A 319 23.58 5.30 -12.20
N LEU A 320 22.77 4.65 -11.37
CA LEU A 320 21.83 5.34 -10.48
C LEU A 320 22.54 6.21 -9.43
N ARG A 321 23.71 5.78 -8.93
CA ARG A 321 24.52 6.59 -8.01
C ARG A 321 25.16 7.78 -8.69
N THR A 322 25.65 7.63 -9.92
CA THR A 322 26.16 8.77 -10.69
C THR A 322 25.05 9.79 -10.95
N VAL A 323 23.82 9.34 -11.26
CA VAL A 323 22.65 10.25 -11.36
C VAL A 323 22.38 10.96 -10.03
N GLU A 324 22.40 10.24 -8.89
CA GLU A 324 22.25 10.83 -7.56
C GLU A 324 23.34 11.90 -7.30
N HIS A 325 24.60 11.60 -7.63
CA HIS A 325 25.71 12.53 -7.46
C HIS A 325 25.52 13.80 -8.29
N ARG A 326 25.19 13.68 -9.59
CA ARG A 326 25.01 14.85 -10.47
C ARG A 326 23.82 15.71 -10.07
N LEU A 327 22.70 15.08 -9.67
CA LEU A 327 21.54 15.78 -9.14
C LEU A 327 21.87 16.63 -7.91
N GLN A 328 22.64 16.07 -6.97
CA GLN A 328 23.03 16.76 -5.75
C GLN A 328 24.06 17.85 -6.00
N LEU A 329 25.04 17.59 -6.87
CA LEU A 329 26.19 18.45 -7.11
C LEU A 329 25.80 19.83 -7.68
N GLN A 330 24.73 19.92 -8.46
CA GLN A 330 24.33 21.17 -9.12
C GLN A 330 24.18 22.34 -8.14
N ARG A 331 23.53 22.09 -7.00
CA ARG A 331 23.23 23.12 -5.98
C ARG A 331 23.71 22.74 -4.59
N LEU A 332 24.40 21.61 -4.43
CA LEU A 332 24.71 20.98 -3.15
C LEU A 332 23.46 20.82 -2.27
N LEU A 333 22.37 20.36 -2.88
CA LEU A 333 21.09 20.12 -2.21
C LEU A 333 20.73 18.63 -2.22
N ARG A 334 20.12 18.16 -1.13
CA ARG A 334 19.60 16.81 -1.04
C ARG A 334 18.37 16.67 -1.94
N THR A 335 18.51 15.95 -3.04
CA THR A 335 17.42 15.58 -3.93
C THR A 335 17.63 14.18 -4.50
N HIS A 336 16.53 13.43 -4.60
CA HIS A 336 16.48 12.11 -5.26
C HIS A 336 15.45 12.09 -6.39
N ARG A 337 14.92 13.27 -6.75
CA ARG A 337 13.88 13.41 -7.76
C ARG A 337 14.50 13.89 -9.06
N VAL A 338 14.33 13.08 -10.11
CA VAL A 338 14.71 13.48 -11.47
C VAL A 338 13.71 14.53 -11.97
N PRO A 339 14.18 15.65 -12.55
CA PRO A 339 13.31 16.66 -13.14
C PRO A 339 12.43 16.09 -14.26
N GLU A 340 11.22 16.60 -14.40
CA GLU A 340 10.26 16.11 -15.39
C GLU A 340 10.54 16.62 -16.81
N GLY A 341 11.30 17.71 -16.95
CA GLY A 341 11.64 18.34 -18.22
C GLY A 341 12.28 19.72 -18.05
N GLY A 342 12.55 20.38 -19.18
CA GLY A 342 13.09 21.73 -19.23
C GLY A 342 14.58 21.81 -18.88
N GLU A 343 15.05 23.02 -18.59
CA GLU A 343 16.47 23.30 -18.28
C GLU A 343 17.06 22.39 -17.18
N PRO A 344 16.36 22.08 -16.06
CA PRO A 344 16.93 21.20 -15.04
C PRO A 344 17.19 19.77 -15.52
N LEU A 345 16.31 19.22 -16.37
CA LEU A 345 16.51 17.90 -16.97
C LEU A 345 17.67 17.95 -17.97
N HIS A 346 17.71 19.00 -18.79
CA HIS A 346 18.75 19.20 -19.79
C HIS A 346 20.14 19.29 -19.14
N HIS A 347 20.27 20.07 -18.07
CA HIS A 347 21.50 20.20 -17.29
C HIS A 347 21.96 18.84 -16.73
N LEU A 348 21.05 18.07 -16.12
CA LEU A 348 21.36 16.73 -15.61
C LEU A 348 21.82 15.79 -16.73
N ALA A 349 21.11 15.77 -17.86
CA ALA A 349 21.46 14.91 -18.99
C ALA A 349 22.87 15.26 -19.53
N ARG A 350 23.19 16.55 -19.68
CA ARG A 350 24.49 17.03 -20.16
C ARG A 350 25.64 16.69 -19.22
N THR A 351 25.46 16.89 -17.91
CA THR A 351 26.48 16.55 -16.88
C THR A 351 26.72 15.05 -16.72
N LEU A 352 25.77 14.22 -17.17
CA LEU A 352 25.90 12.77 -17.29
C LEU A 352 26.47 12.32 -18.66
N GLY A 353 26.79 13.25 -19.56
CA GLY A 353 27.34 12.96 -20.89
C GLY A 353 26.32 12.62 -21.97
N TYR A 354 25.02 12.78 -21.72
CA TYR A 354 23.98 12.53 -22.73
C TYR A 354 23.82 13.72 -23.68
N LYS A 355 23.56 13.40 -24.96
CA LYS A 355 23.33 14.42 -26.01
C LYS A 355 21.91 15.00 -25.98
N THR A 356 20.94 14.21 -25.53
CA THR A 356 19.53 14.61 -25.44
C THR A 356 18.90 14.09 -24.15
N ASP A 357 17.87 14.80 -23.70
CA ASP A 357 17.08 14.48 -22.51
C ASP A 357 16.39 13.11 -22.66
N GLU A 358 15.88 12.81 -23.85
CA GLU A 358 15.21 11.54 -24.16
C GLU A 358 16.16 10.35 -24.04
N ALA A 359 17.41 10.51 -24.45
CA ALA A 359 18.42 9.45 -24.35
C ALA A 359 18.72 9.11 -22.88
N PHE A 360 18.86 10.14 -22.03
CA PHE A 360 19.01 9.94 -20.58
C PHE A 360 17.78 9.26 -19.97
N LEU A 361 16.57 9.76 -20.26
CA LEU A 361 15.34 9.19 -19.72
C LEU A 361 15.13 7.73 -20.16
N ALA A 362 15.49 7.39 -21.40
CA ALA A 362 15.43 6.02 -21.90
C ALA A 362 16.43 5.11 -21.16
N ALA A 363 17.68 5.57 -20.98
CA ALA A 363 18.70 4.83 -20.23
C ALA A 363 18.27 4.60 -18.77
N TRP A 364 17.75 5.63 -18.10
CA TRP A 364 17.27 5.50 -16.74
C TRP A 364 16.11 4.50 -16.61
N ARG A 365 15.11 4.56 -17.50
CA ARG A 365 14.01 3.57 -17.52
C ARG A 365 14.50 2.15 -17.76
N ALA A 366 15.49 1.98 -18.63
CA ALA A 366 16.09 0.67 -18.90
C ALA A 366 16.80 0.12 -17.66
N HIS A 367 17.61 0.94 -16.99
CA HIS A 367 18.26 0.59 -15.73
C HIS A 367 17.28 0.28 -14.61
N ALA A 368 16.24 1.11 -14.39
CA ALA A 368 15.21 0.83 -13.39
C ALA A 368 14.47 -0.49 -13.68
N THR A 369 14.16 -0.78 -14.94
CA THR A 369 13.55 -2.06 -15.35
C THR A 369 14.49 -3.24 -15.08
N THR A 370 15.79 -3.09 -15.38
CA THR A 370 16.83 -4.09 -15.10
C THR A 370 16.98 -4.35 -13.61
N ALA A 371 17.14 -3.30 -12.79
CA ALA A 371 17.22 -3.41 -11.34
C ALA A 371 16.00 -4.14 -10.78
N ARG A 372 14.79 -3.77 -11.24
CA ARG A 372 13.55 -4.41 -10.78
C ARG A 372 13.50 -5.90 -11.13
N ARG A 373 13.79 -6.24 -12.39
CA ARG A 373 13.83 -7.64 -12.86
C ARG A 373 14.88 -8.46 -12.10
N LEU A 374 16.07 -7.89 -11.88
CA LEU A 374 17.16 -8.57 -11.17
C LEU A 374 16.84 -8.71 -9.69
N HIS A 375 16.33 -7.68 -9.02
CA HIS A 375 15.82 -7.76 -7.65
C HIS A 375 14.82 -8.91 -7.47
N GLU A 376 13.80 -8.99 -8.33
CA GLU A 376 12.82 -10.09 -8.32
C GLU A 376 13.48 -11.45 -8.59
N LYS A 377 14.38 -11.53 -9.56
CA LYS A 377 15.11 -12.75 -9.88
C LYS A 377 15.97 -13.22 -8.70
N LEU A 378 16.77 -12.35 -8.10
CA LEU A 378 17.73 -12.71 -7.07
C LEU A 378 17.07 -13.16 -5.77
N LEU A 379 15.97 -12.51 -5.40
CA LEU A 379 15.27 -12.85 -4.17
C LEU A 379 14.44 -14.13 -4.33
N TYR A 380 13.75 -14.29 -5.45
CA TYR A 380 12.73 -15.33 -5.56
C TYR A 380 13.14 -16.52 -6.44
N LYS A 381 13.98 -16.34 -7.48
CA LYS A 381 14.37 -17.47 -8.36
C LYS A 381 15.11 -18.59 -7.62
N PRO A 382 16.06 -18.32 -6.69
CA PRO A 382 16.74 -19.40 -5.97
C PRO A 382 15.78 -20.30 -5.19
N LEU A 383 14.62 -19.78 -4.73
CA LEU A 383 13.60 -20.59 -4.04
C LEU A 383 13.07 -21.70 -4.93
N LEU A 384 12.98 -21.45 -6.25
CA LEU A 384 12.59 -22.47 -7.23
C LEU A 384 13.71 -23.48 -7.48
N ASP A 385 14.96 -23.03 -7.51
CA ASP A 385 16.12 -23.89 -7.76
C ASP A 385 16.35 -24.87 -6.60
N ALA A 386 16.05 -24.46 -5.36
CA ALA A 386 16.12 -25.31 -4.17
C ALA A 386 15.15 -26.51 -4.23
N VAL A 387 13.95 -26.32 -4.81
CA VAL A 387 12.91 -27.36 -4.87
C VAL A 387 12.93 -28.18 -6.16
N THR A 388 13.56 -27.68 -7.22
CA THR A 388 13.68 -28.37 -8.51
C THR A 388 14.98 -29.18 -8.57
N ARG A 389 14.90 -30.50 -8.38
CA ARG A 389 16.05 -31.44 -8.42
C ARG A 389 16.67 -31.56 -9.85
N VAL A 390 17.31 -30.51 -10.35
CA VAL A 390 18.07 -30.49 -11.62
C VAL A 390 19.54 -30.90 -11.36
N PRO A 391 20.24 -31.67 -12.22
CA PRO A 391 21.48 -32.35 -11.83
C PRO A 391 22.80 -31.58 -12.11
N THR A 392 22.85 -30.25 -12.05
CA THR A 392 24.07 -29.49 -12.41
C THR A 392 24.59 -28.54 -11.31
N HIS A 393 25.75 -28.93 -10.78
CA HIS A 393 26.85 -28.28 -10.01
C HIS A 393 26.61 -27.43 -8.72
N GLU A 394 27.21 -27.96 -7.64
CA GLU A 394 27.92 -27.42 -6.45
C GLU A 394 27.56 -26.14 -5.70
N LEU A 395 26.57 -25.33 -6.06
CA LEU A 395 26.14 -24.18 -5.24
C LEU A 395 24.61 -24.10 -5.13
N ARG A 396 24.01 -25.17 -4.62
CA ARG A 396 22.55 -25.21 -4.40
C ARG A 396 22.19 -24.72 -3.01
N MET A 397 21.34 -23.70 -2.98
CA MET A 397 20.60 -23.33 -1.78
C MET A 397 19.84 -24.55 -1.26
N THR A 398 20.07 -24.89 0.01
CA THR A 398 19.38 -25.98 0.70
C THR A 398 17.90 -25.64 0.91
N GLU A 399 17.04 -26.64 1.12
CA GLU A 399 15.63 -26.39 1.48
C GLU A 399 15.53 -25.57 2.78
N SER A 400 16.48 -25.71 3.71
CA SER A 400 16.54 -24.90 4.94
C SER A 400 16.86 -23.42 4.66
N GLU A 401 17.82 -23.12 3.79
CA GLU A 401 18.14 -21.74 3.39
C GLU A 401 17.00 -21.08 2.60
N ALA A 402 16.31 -21.87 1.78
CA ALA A 402 15.12 -21.43 1.06
C ALA A 402 13.99 -21.07 2.03
N ALA A 403 13.80 -21.86 3.08
CA ALA A 403 12.81 -21.59 4.13
C ALA A 403 13.16 -20.32 4.92
N SER A 404 14.42 -20.15 5.34
CA SER A 404 14.88 -18.92 6.01
C SER A 404 14.66 -17.68 5.14
N ARG A 405 14.90 -17.78 3.83
CA ARG A 405 14.63 -16.68 2.90
C ARG A 405 13.14 -16.37 2.76
N LEU A 406 12.29 -17.39 2.61
CA LEU A 406 10.83 -17.21 2.55
C LEU A 406 10.28 -16.60 3.84
N ALA A 407 10.83 -17.01 4.99
CA ALA A 407 10.55 -16.36 6.25
C ALA A 407 10.87 -14.87 6.10
N VAL A 408 12.12 -14.48 5.83
CA VAL A 408 12.51 -13.05 5.71
C VAL A 408 11.64 -12.26 4.70
N LEU A 409 11.17 -12.93 3.64
CA LEU A 409 10.32 -12.32 2.61
C LEU A 409 8.85 -12.16 3.01
N GLY A 410 8.38 -12.75 4.11
CA GLY A 410 7.02 -12.52 4.61
C GLY A 410 6.12 -13.73 4.79
N PHE A 411 6.58 -14.93 4.42
CA PHE A 411 5.79 -16.15 4.52
C PHE A 411 5.79 -16.64 5.97
N ALA A 412 4.59 -16.74 6.56
CA ALA A 412 4.41 -17.19 7.94
C ALA A 412 4.63 -18.70 8.09
N ASP A 413 4.42 -19.48 7.02
CA ASP A 413 4.72 -20.91 6.96
C ASP A 413 5.63 -21.23 5.75
N PRO A 414 6.96 -20.96 5.89
CA PRO A 414 7.92 -21.19 4.82
C PRO A 414 7.97 -22.63 4.31
N ALA A 415 7.72 -23.62 5.19
CA ALA A 415 7.76 -25.04 4.84
C ALA A 415 6.59 -25.41 3.91
N SER A 416 5.38 -24.94 4.24
CA SER A 416 4.21 -25.11 3.37
C SER A 416 4.37 -24.33 2.06
N ALA A 417 4.90 -23.10 2.11
CA ALA A 417 5.20 -22.31 0.93
C ALA A 417 6.17 -23.04 -0.03
N LEU A 418 7.26 -23.60 0.48
CA LEU A 418 8.18 -24.44 -0.33
C LEU A 418 7.49 -25.63 -0.95
N THR A 419 6.59 -26.29 -0.21
CA THR A 419 5.81 -27.42 -0.72
C THR A 419 4.94 -27.00 -1.92
N HIS A 420 4.30 -25.83 -1.85
CA HIS A 420 3.52 -25.28 -2.96
C HIS A 420 4.39 -24.90 -4.16
N ILE A 421 5.53 -24.25 -3.94
CA ILE A 421 6.49 -23.92 -5.01
C ILE A 421 6.98 -25.19 -5.70
N LYS A 422 7.31 -26.23 -4.93
CA LYS A 422 7.76 -27.54 -5.45
C LYS A 422 6.70 -28.18 -6.34
N GLN A 423 5.43 -28.17 -5.93
CA GLN A 423 4.33 -28.72 -6.72
C GLN A 423 4.12 -27.96 -8.03
N LEU A 424 4.19 -26.62 -8.01
CA LEU A 424 4.01 -25.79 -9.21
C LEU A 424 5.14 -25.94 -10.24
N THR A 425 6.33 -26.30 -9.77
CA THR A 425 7.55 -26.34 -10.58
C THR A 425 8.02 -27.77 -10.89
N ALA A 426 7.33 -28.79 -10.36
CA ALA A 426 7.69 -30.18 -10.54
C ALA A 426 7.58 -30.63 -12.02
N GLY A 427 8.59 -31.39 -12.45
CA GLY A 427 8.64 -31.99 -13.78
C GLY A 427 9.16 -31.06 -14.89
N VAL A 428 8.96 -31.51 -16.13
CA VAL A 428 9.45 -30.89 -17.38
C VAL A 428 8.32 -30.45 -18.32
N SER A 429 7.09 -30.39 -17.81
CA SER A 429 5.94 -29.98 -18.63
C SER A 429 6.05 -28.51 -19.06
N ARG A 430 5.35 -28.15 -20.14
CA ARG A 430 5.21 -26.75 -20.58
C ARG A 430 4.66 -25.87 -19.45
N THR A 431 3.70 -26.40 -18.69
CA THR A 431 3.12 -25.75 -17.49
C THR A 431 4.19 -25.47 -16.45
N ALA A 432 5.00 -26.47 -16.07
CA ALA A 432 6.08 -26.30 -15.09
C ALA A 432 7.13 -25.28 -15.56
N THR A 433 7.42 -25.25 -16.87
CA THR A 433 8.34 -24.27 -17.47
C THR A 433 7.81 -22.85 -17.36
N VAL A 434 6.53 -22.63 -17.69
CA VAL A 434 5.87 -21.32 -17.54
C VAL A 434 5.81 -20.90 -16.08
N GLN A 435 5.48 -21.81 -15.16
CA GLN A 435 5.47 -21.53 -13.73
C GLN A 435 6.86 -21.13 -13.20
N LYS A 436 7.93 -21.82 -13.62
CA LYS A 436 9.30 -21.45 -13.26
C LYS A 436 9.69 -20.04 -13.67
N ALA A 437 9.17 -19.57 -14.82
CA ALA A 437 9.42 -18.22 -15.30
C ALA A 437 8.64 -17.15 -14.53
N LEU A 438 7.42 -17.45 -14.10
CA LEU A 438 6.49 -16.46 -13.54
C LEU A 438 6.47 -16.39 -12.02
N LEU A 439 6.75 -17.51 -11.35
CA LEU A 439 6.74 -17.60 -9.90
C LEU A 439 7.60 -16.55 -9.20
N PRO A 440 8.78 -16.12 -9.70
CA PRO A 440 9.51 -15.03 -9.08
C PRO A 440 8.68 -13.74 -8.94
N VAL A 441 7.98 -13.34 -10.00
CA VAL A 441 7.12 -12.15 -10.01
C VAL A 441 5.88 -12.36 -9.12
N VAL A 442 5.26 -13.53 -9.19
CA VAL A 442 4.09 -13.86 -8.37
C VAL A 442 4.44 -13.90 -6.88
N LEU A 443 5.56 -14.53 -6.51
CA LEU A 443 6.05 -14.58 -5.13
C LEU A 443 6.44 -13.19 -4.64
N HIS A 444 6.96 -12.34 -5.51
CA HIS A 444 7.24 -10.96 -5.19
C HIS A 444 5.97 -10.18 -4.80
N GLU A 445 4.94 -10.25 -5.64
CA GLU A 445 3.66 -9.59 -5.37
C GLU A 445 2.92 -10.18 -4.15
N LEU A 446 3.04 -11.49 -3.93
CA LEU A 446 2.47 -12.16 -2.76
C LEU A 446 3.19 -11.79 -1.47
N ALA A 447 4.53 -11.72 -1.49
CA ALA A 447 5.34 -11.36 -0.33
C ALA A 447 4.95 -10.00 0.26
N ASP A 448 4.59 -9.06 -0.61
CA ASP A 448 4.14 -7.72 -0.21
C ASP A 448 2.63 -7.68 0.12
N SER A 449 1.89 -8.80 0.11
CA SER A 449 0.46 -8.87 0.42
C SER A 449 0.17 -9.17 1.90
N PRO A 450 -1.08 -8.97 2.38
CA PRO A 450 -1.43 -9.26 3.77
C PRO A 450 -1.35 -10.75 4.13
N GLU A 451 -1.64 -11.63 3.17
CA GLU A 451 -1.66 -13.08 3.37
C GLU A 451 -0.88 -13.84 2.27
N PRO A 452 0.47 -13.76 2.26
CA PRO A 452 1.32 -14.39 1.24
C PRO A 452 1.12 -15.90 1.13
N ASP A 453 1.09 -16.61 2.25
CA ASP A 453 0.95 -18.08 2.30
C ASP A 453 -0.38 -18.53 1.69
N ARG A 454 -1.47 -17.85 2.07
CA ARG A 454 -2.81 -18.13 1.56
C ARG A 454 -2.92 -17.80 0.07
N GLY A 455 -2.37 -16.65 -0.34
CA GLY A 455 -2.35 -16.26 -1.74
C GLY A 455 -1.56 -17.25 -2.61
N LEU A 456 -0.44 -17.78 -2.11
CA LEU A 456 0.34 -18.81 -2.78
C LEU A 456 -0.41 -20.14 -2.89
N LEU A 457 -1.08 -20.58 -1.82
CA LEU A 457 -1.95 -21.76 -1.85
C LEU A 457 -3.07 -21.59 -2.89
N ALA A 458 -3.73 -20.42 -2.91
CA ALA A 458 -4.78 -20.13 -3.87
C ALA A 458 -4.25 -20.11 -5.31
N TYR A 459 -3.08 -19.50 -5.52
CA TYR A 459 -2.41 -19.48 -6.83
C TYR A 459 -2.11 -20.89 -7.31
N ARG A 460 -1.64 -21.76 -6.41
CA ARG A 460 -1.43 -23.18 -6.71
C ARG A 460 -2.74 -23.87 -7.09
N GLN A 461 -3.80 -23.72 -6.30
CA GLN A 461 -5.09 -24.35 -6.58
C GLN A 461 -5.69 -23.91 -7.93
N VAL A 462 -5.55 -22.63 -8.28
CA VAL A 462 -5.95 -22.10 -9.58
C VAL A 462 -5.08 -22.70 -10.69
N SER A 463 -3.77 -22.77 -10.48
CA SER A 463 -2.82 -23.37 -11.41
C SER A 463 -3.06 -24.87 -11.63
N ASP A 464 -3.43 -25.63 -10.60
CA ASP A 464 -3.76 -27.05 -10.72
C ASP A 464 -5.02 -27.25 -11.59
N LYS A 465 -6.03 -26.38 -11.42
CA LYS A 465 -7.29 -26.45 -12.17
C LYS A 465 -7.15 -26.03 -13.63
N LEU A 466 -6.28 -25.07 -13.93
CA LEU A 466 -6.16 -24.47 -15.26
C LEU A 466 -4.84 -24.74 -15.97
N GLY A 467 -3.85 -25.32 -15.31
CA GLY A 467 -2.47 -25.40 -15.78
C GLY A 467 -2.27 -26.17 -17.07
N SER A 468 -3.20 -27.06 -17.43
CA SER A 468 -3.23 -27.76 -18.72
C SER A 468 -3.89 -26.96 -19.85
N THR A 469 -4.46 -25.79 -19.56
CA THR A 469 -5.29 -25.04 -20.52
C THR A 469 -4.43 -24.04 -21.30
N PRO A 470 -4.36 -24.14 -22.66
CA PRO A 470 -3.45 -23.31 -23.44
C PRO A 470 -3.65 -21.80 -23.31
N TRP A 471 -4.89 -21.33 -23.15
CA TRP A 471 -5.17 -19.91 -22.97
C TRP A 471 -4.68 -19.37 -21.63
N TYR A 472 -4.71 -20.17 -20.57
CA TYR A 472 -4.26 -19.77 -19.24
C TYR A 472 -2.74 -19.60 -19.22
N LEU A 473 -2.01 -20.55 -19.80
CA LEU A 473 -0.55 -20.45 -19.94
C LEU A 473 -0.14 -19.27 -20.82
N ARG A 474 -0.89 -18.95 -21.88
CA ARG A 474 -0.66 -17.75 -22.70
C ARG A 474 -0.95 -16.47 -21.92
N LEU A 475 -2.09 -16.40 -21.24
CA LEU A 475 -2.45 -15.25 -20.40
C LEU A 475 -1.34 -14.92 -19.39
N LEU A 476 -0.84 -15.94 -18.72
CA LEU A 476 0.21 -15.80 -17.73
C LEU A 476 1.57 -15.44 -18.35
N ARG A 477 1.95 -16.03 -19.48
CA ARG A 477 3.23 -15.78 -20.15
C ARG A 477 3.27 -14.43 -20.87
N ASP A 478 2.22 -14.12 -21.62
CA ASP A 478 2.18 -12.98 -22.55
C ASP A 478 1.60 -11.72 -21.87
N GLY A 479 0.89 -11.89 -20.75
CA GLY A 479 0.24 -10.81 -20.01
C GLY A 479 0.80 -10.66 -18.60
N GLY A 480 2.11 -10.48 -18.41
CA GLY A 480 2.75 -10.26 -17.10
C GLY A 480 1.94 -9.42 -16.08
N PRO A 481 1.27 -8.31 -16.49
CA PRO A 481 0.34 -7.57 -15.61
C PRO A 481 -0.82 -8.39 -15.03
N ALA A 482 -1.37 -9.36 -15.76
CA ALA A 482 -2.42 -10.27 -15.29
C ALA A 482 -1.93 -11.22 -14.18
N ALA A 483 -0.69 -11.69 -14.27
CA ALA A 483 -0.09 -12.52 -13.21
C ALA A 483 0.12 -11.70 -11.92
N VAL A 484 0.60 -10.46 -12.06
CA VAL A 484 0.73 -9.50 -10.95
C VAL A 484 -0.62 -9.18 -10.32
N ARG A 485 -1.63 -8.84 -11.14
CA ARG A 485 -3.01 -8.60 -10.66
C ARG A 485 -3.58 -9.82 -9.94
N LEU A 486 -3.37 -11.01 -10.50
CA LEU A 486 -3.82 -12.24 -9.89
C LEU A 486 -3.17 -12.45 -8.51
N ALA A 487 -1.84 -12.34 -8.43
CA ALA A 487 -1.10 -12.48 -7.18
C ALA A 487 -1.63 -11.50 -6.12
N ARG A 488 -1.79 -10.22 -6.49
CA ARG A 488 -2.33 -9.19 -5.61
C ARG A 488 -3.74 -9.51 -5.12
N LEU A 489 -4.65 -9.91 -6.02
CA LEU A 489 -6.03 -10.25 -5.65
C LEU A 489 -6.11 -11.48 -4.73
N LEU A 490 -5.29 -12.50 -5.00
CA LEU A 490 -5.24 -13.72 -4.18
C LEU A 490 -4.65 -13.49 -2.79
N GLY A 491 -3.65 -12.61 -2.68
CA GLY A 491 -3.03 -12.24 -1.41
C GLY A 491 -3.87 -11.28 -0.56
N THR A 492 -4.84 -10.57 -1.15
CA THR A 492 -5.61 -9.51 -0.46
C THR A 492 -7.07 -9.88 -0.18
N SER A 493 -7.72 -10.72 -0.99
CA SER A 493 -9.15 -10.99 -0.85
C SER A 493 -9.50 -12.46 -0.78
N ARG A 494 -10.01 -12.84 0.40
CA ARG A 494 -10.58 -14.16 0.64
C ARG A 494 -11.88 -14.38 -0.14
N TYR A 495 -12.69 -13.33 -0.27
CA TYR A 495 -13.95 -13.32 -1.02
C TYR A 495 -13.72 -13.57 -2.51
N PHE A 496 -12.83 -12.79 -3.14
CA PHE A 496 -12.48 -12.97 -4.54
C PHE A 496 -11.90 -14.37 -4.80
N THR A 497 -10.99 -14.81 -3.94
CA THR A 497 -10.35 -16.12 -4.04
C THR A 497 -11.37 -17.25 -4.01
N SER A 498 -12.33 -17.23 -3.09
CA SER A 498 -13.34 -18.29 -2.98
C SER A 498 -14.21 -18.36 -4.24
N LEU A 499 -14.65 -17.22 -4.77
CA LEU A 499 -15.41 -17.17 -6.03
C LEU A 499 -14.58 -17.68 -7.21
N LEU A 500 -13.33 -17.23 -7.32
CA LEU A 500 -12.45 -17.58 -8.43
C LEU A 500 -12.13 -19.07 -8.47
N LEU A 501 -11.94 -19.71 -7.32
CA LEU A 501 -11.69 -21.15 -7.26
C LEU A 501 -12.87 -21.97 -7.82
N HIS A 502 -14.09 -21.44 -7.78
CA HIS A 502 -15.25 -22.08 -8.38
C HIS A 502 -15.41 -21.79 -9.88
N VAL A 503 -14.96 -20.62 -10.36
CA VAL A 503 -14.95 -20.28 -11.79
C VAL A 503 -13.59 -19.72 -12.21
N PRO A 504 -12.55 -20.57 -12.33
CA PRO A 504 -11.20 -20.10 -12.67
C PRO A 504 -11.12 -19.45 -14.05
N GLN A 505 -12.05 -19.77 -14.96
CA GLN A 505 -12.11 -19.20 -16.31
C GLN A 505 -12.29 -17.67 -16.30
N SER A 506 -12.83 -17.10 -15.20
CA SER A 506 -12.97 -15.65 -15.01
C SER A 506 -11.63 -14.90 -14.92
N LEU A 507 -10.50 -15.61 -14.79
CA LEU A 507 -9.16 -14.99 -14.86
C LEU A 507 -8.92 -14.19 -16.14
N ARG A 508 -9.63 -14.51 -17.22
CA ARG A 508 -9.54 -13.78 -18.49
C ARG A 508 -9.80 -12.28 -18.32
N TYR A 509 -10.60 -11.89 -17.33
CA TYR A 509 -10.88 -10.48 -17.06
C TYR A 509 -9.65 -9.71 -16.58
N LEU A 510 -8.61 -10.39 -16.06
CA LEU A 510 -7.44 -9.70 -15.51
C LEU A 510 -6.47 -9.18 -16.58
N SER A 511 -6.70 -9.55 -17.85
CA SER A 511 -5.86 -9.18 -18.99
C SER A 511 -5.86 -7.67 -19.25
N ASP A 512 -7.03 -7.04 -19.19
CA ASP A 512 -7.24 -5.63 -19.52
C ASP A 512 -8.19 -4.99 -18.48
N ASN A 513 -8.03 -3.68 -18.23
CA ASN A 513 -8.98 -2.91 -17.44
C ASN A 513 -10.37 -2.88 -18.08
N ALA A 514 -10.47 -2.87 -19.42
CA ALA A 514 -11.75 -2.87 -20.12
C ALA A 514 -12.59 -4.13 -19.80
N ASP A 515 -11.91 -5.27 -19.60
CA ASP A 515 -12.59 -6.51 -19.24
C ASP A 515 -13.10 -6.53 -17.78
N LEU A 516 -12.66 -5.58 -16.95
CA LEU A 516 -13.09 -5.41 -15.57
C LEU A 516 -14.24 -4.40 -15.40
N THR A 517 -14.66 -3.73 -16.47
CA THR A 517 -15.83 -2.84 -16.42
C THR A 517 -17.11 -3.64 -16.13
N PRO A 518 -17.85 -3.30 -15.04
CA PRO A 518 -19.12 -3.95 -14.72
C PRO A 518 -20.13 -3.92 -15.86
N ARG A 519 -20.90 -4.99 -15.99
CA ARG A 519 -21.97 -5.10 -16.99
C ARG A 519 -23.16 -4.26 -16.59
N SER A 520 -23.82 -3.69 -17.59
CA SER A 520 -25.06 -2.95 -17.38
C SER A 520 -26.19 -3.88 -16.91
N ARG A 521 -27.16 -3.33 -16.18
CA ARG A 521 -28.38 -4.06 -15.78
C ARG A 521 -29.07 -4.74 -16.97
N ALA A 522 -29.19 -4.04 -18.11
CA ALA A 522 -29.85 -4.58 -19.29
C ALA A 522 -29.14 -5.83 -19.84
N GLU A 523 -27.81 -5.81 -19.93
CA GLU A 523 -27.02 -6.97 -20.34
C GLU A 523 -27.17 -8.15 -19.36
N LEU A 524 -27.16 -7.86 -18.06
CA LEU A 524 -27.29 -8.87 -17.01
C LEU A 524 -28.67 -9.52 -17.03
N THR A 525 -29.75 -8.74 -17.02
CA THR A 525 -31.13 -9.25 -17.10
C THR A 525 -31.34 -10.08 -18.36
N MET A 526 -30.91 -9.60 -19.53
CA MET A 526 -31.03 -10.34 -20.79
C MET A 526 -30.27 -11.66 -20.73
N GLY A 527 -29.01 -11.64 -20.27
CA GLY A 527 -28.19 -12.85 -20.16
C GLY A 527 -28.75 -13.86 -19.17
N MET A 528 -29.27 -13.40 -18.03
CA MET A 528 -29.88 -14.25 -17.00
C MET A 528 -31.19 -14.86 -17.46
N SER A 529 -32.07 -14.07 -18.09
CA SER A 529 -33.33 -14.55 -18.67
C SER A 529 -33.09 -15.62 -19.73
N GLN A 530 -32.19 -15.37 -20.68
CA GLN A 530 -31.84 -16.34 -21.73
C GLN A 530 -31.22 -17.62 -21.15
N ALA A 531 -30.37 -17.51 -20.13
CA ALA A 531 -29.78 -18.68 -19.48
C ALA A 531 -30.84 -19.49 -18.72
N ALA A 532 -31.74 -18.82 -17.99
CA ALA A 532 -32.83 -19.45 -17.26
C ALA A 532 -33.87 -20.12 -18.20
N ALA A 533 -34.12 -19.56 -19.38
CA ALA A 533 -35.07 -20.09 -20.35
C ALA A 533 -34.66 -21.46 -20.95
N ARG A 534 -33.37 -21.81 -20.88
CA ARG A 534 -32.85 -23.11 -21.34
C ARG A 534 -33.18 -24.27 -20.40
N HIS A 535 -33.75 -23.98 -19.24
CA HIS A 535 -34.06 -24.96 -18.21
C HIS A 535 -35.54 -24.88 -17.83
N THR A 536 -36.22 -26.02 -17.86
CA THR A 536 -37.61 -26.16 -17.42
C THR A 536 -37.71 -26.25 -15.90
N GLU A 537 -36.78 -26.95 -15.25
CA GLU A 537 -36.75 -27.08 -13.79
C GLU A 537 -36.28 -25.77 -13.11
N PRO A 538 -37.04 -25.22 -12.14
CA PRO A 538 -36.69 -23.97 -11.45
C PRO A 538 -35.31 -23.97 -10.78
N THR A 539 -34.89 -25.12 -10.22
CA THR A 539 -33.60 -25.29 -9.54
C THR A 539 -32.42 -25.18 -10.51
N ALA A 540 -32.53 -25.79 -11.70
CA ALA A 540 -31.55 -25.70 -12.77
C ALA A 540 -31.53 -24.28 -13.38
N ALA A 541 -32.70 -23.67 -13.58
CA ALA A 541 -32.82 -22.31 -14.09
C ALA A 541 -32.14 -21.28 -13.16
N ILE A 542 -32.40 -21.34 -11.85
CA ILE A 542 -31.75 -20.44 -10.89
C ILE A 542 -30.25 -20.73 -10.76
N GLY A 543 -29.82 -21.98 -10.96
CA GLY A 543 -28.40 -22.35 -11.07
C GLY A 543 -27.69 -21.60 -12.20
N ALA A 544 -28.33 -21.45 -13.36
CA ALA A 544 -27.77 -20.71 -14.50
C ALA A 544 -27.66 -19.20 -14.21
N VAL A 545 -28.67 -18.62 -13.55
CA VAL A 545 -28.66 -17.21 -13.09
C VAL A 545 -27.51 -16.98 -12.10
N ARG A 546 -27.36 -17.87 -11.11
CA ARG A 546 -26.28 -17.82 -10.11
C ARG A 546 -24.89 -17.89 -10.74
N ALA A 547 -24.72 -18.69 -11.79
CA ALA A 547 -23.44 -18.76 -12.53
C ALA A 547 -23.07 -17.42 -13.19
N ILE A 548 -24.04 -16.65 -13.71
CA ILE A 548 -23.80 -15.29 -14.22
C ILE A 548 -23.46 -14.36 -13.06
N ARG A 549 -24.25 -14.41 -11.97
CA ARG A 549 -23.99 -13.61 -10.76
C ARG A 549 -22.58 -13.81 -10.23
N ARG A 550 -22.09 -15.06 -10.14
CA ARG A 550 -20.73 -15.38 -9.70
C ARG A 550 -19.67 -14.68 -10.53
N ARG A 551 -19.79 -14.76 -11.86
CA ARG A 551 -18.84 -14.15 -12.80
C ARG A 551 -18.81 -12.64 -12.65
N GLU A 552 -19.97 -12.03 -12.43
CA GLU A 552 -20.07 -10.59 -12.25
C GLU A 552 -19.56 -10.13 -10.88
N LEU A 553 -19.80 -10.88 -9.81
CA LEU A 553 -19.18 -10.62 -8.50
C LEU A 553 -17.66 -10.67 -8.56
N ILE A 554 -17.08 -11.65 -9.29
CA ILE A 554 -15.62 -11.73 -9.51
C ILE A 554 -15.11 -10.47 -10.22
N ARG A 555 -15.83 -10.02 -11.25
CA ARG A 555 -15.48 -8.82 -12.03
C ARG A 555 -15.50 -7.56 -11.17
N ILE A 556 -16.60 -7.32 -10.45
CA ILE A 556 -16.77 -6.14 -9.58
C ILE A 556 -15.72 -6.17 -8.45
N ALA A 557 -15.52 -7.31 -7.79
CA ALA A 557 -14.52 -7.44 -6.73
C ALA A 557 -13.09 -7.20 -7.22
N ALA A 558 -12.73 -7.72 -8.40
CA ALA A 558 -11.42 -7.44 -8.99
C ALA A 558 -11.24 -5.97 -9.35
N ALA A 559 -12.27 -5.34 -9.94
CA ALA A 559 -12.22 -3.93 -10.31
C ALA A 559 -12.07 -3.01 -9.07
N ASP A 560 -12.81 -3.30 -8.00
CA ASP A 560 -12.73 -2.59 -6.72
C ASP A 560 -11.34 -2.72 -6.07
N LEU A 561 -10.86 -3.95 -5.87
CA LEU A 561 -9.56 -4.21 -5.23
C LEU A 561 -8.36 -3.68 -6.03
N LEU A 562 -8.49 -3.54 -7.36
CA LEU A 562 -7.48 -2.93 -8.21
C LEU A 562 -7.59 -1.40 -8.29
N GLY A 563 -8.61 -0.80 -7.67
CA GLY A 563 -8.85 0.64 -7.64
C GLY A 563 -9.38 1.20 -8.96
N LEU A 564 -10.11 0.40 -9.72
CA LEU A 564 -10.72 0.80 -11.00
C LEU A 564 -12.15 1.35 -10.83
N LEU A 565 -12.77 1.13 -9.67
CA LEU A 565 -14.08 1.65 -9.32
C LEU A 565 -13.97 2.53 -8.08
N ASP A 566 -14.76 3.60 -8.04
CA ASP A 566 -15.07 4.27 -6.78
C ASP A 566 -16.23 3.56 -6.06
N ASP A 567 -16.45 3.93 -4.80
CA ASP A 567 -17.40 3.22 -3.95
C ASP A 567 -18.86 3.38 -4.41
N GLN A 568 -19.19 4.51 -5.06
CA GLN A 568 -20.52 4.71 -5.65
C GLN A 568 -20.73 3.77 -6.85
N ALA A 569 -19.73 3.63 -7.71
CA ALA A 569 -19.77 2.71 -8.85
C ALA A 569 -19.88 1.24 -8.40
N VAL A 570 -19.20 0.86 -7.31
CA VAL A 570 -19.36 -0.47 -6.69
C VAL A 570 -20.80 -0.67 -6.22
N GLY A 571 -21.37 0.30 -5.50
CA GLY A 571 -22.77 0.27 -5.04
C GLY A 571 -23.76 0.09 -6.19
N LEU A 572 -23.62 0.89 -7.25
CA LEU A 572 -24.46 0.81 -8.45
C LEU A 572 -24.37 -0.56 -9.12
N ALA A 573 -23.16 -1.07 -9.34
CA ALA A 573 -22.94 -2.35 -10.00
C ALA A 573 -23.52 -3.54 -9.20
N LEU A 574 -23.33 -3.55 -7.88
CA LEU A 574 -23.87 -4.59 -7.00
C LEU A 574 -25.39 -4.54 -6.91
N SER A 575 -25.98 -3.33 -6.90
CA SER A 575 -27.43 -3.17 -6.93
C SER A 575 -28.03 -3.61 -8.27
N ASP A 576 -27.43 -3.23 -9.40
CA ASP A 576 -27.91 -3.65 -10.74
C ASP A 576 -27.83 -5.16 -10.92
N LEU A 577 -26.77 -5.77 -10.38
CA LEU A 577 -26.63 -7.22 -10.33
C LEU A 577 -27.72 -7.87 -9.48
N THR A 578 -28.01 -7.31 -8.30
CA THR A 578 -29.04 -7.83 -7.39
C THR A 578 -30.43 -7.69 -7.99
N ASP A 579 -30.75 -6.56 -8.60
CA ASP A 579 -32.01 -6.33 -9.33
C ASP A 579 -32.22 -7.38 -10.41
N SER A 580 -31.19 -7.65 -11.24
CA SER A 580 -31.27 -8.62 -12.34
C SER A 580 -31.51 -10.04 -11.85
N VAL A 581 -30.92 -10.39 -10.69
CA VAL A 581 -31.11 -11.69 -10.03
C VAL A 581 -32.53 -11.82 -9.46
N LEU A 582 -33.05 -10.78 -8.81
CA LEU A 582 -34.41 -10.75 -8.28
C LEU A 582 -35.45 -10.86 -9.40
N ASP A 583 -35.24 -10.15 -10.51
CA ASP A 583 -36.12 -10.19 -11.67
C ASP A 583 -36.15 -11.59 -12.31
N SER A 584 -34.97 -12.19 -12.51
CA SER A 584 -34.88 -13.54 -13.04
C SER A 584 -35.49 -14.58 -12.09
N ALA A 585 -35.28 -14.44 -10.78
CA ALA A 585 -35.86 -15.34 -9.79
C ALA A 585 -37.39 -15.24 -9.74
N LEU A 586 -37.94 -14.03 -9.82
CA LEU A 586 -39.39 -13.79 -9.90
C LEU A 586 -39.98 -14.43 -11.17
N GLN A 587 -39.34 -14.25 -12.32
CA GLN A 587 -39.77 -14.87 -13.58
C GLN A 587 -39.76 -16.40 -13.48
N ILE A 588 -38.71 -16.99 -12.91
CA ILE A 588 -38.61 -18.45 -12.71
C ILE A 588 -39.70 -18.96 -11.77
N ALA A 589 -39.89 -18.30 -10.62
CA ALA A 589 -40.87 -18.70 -9.61
C ALA A 589 -42.33 -18.58 -10.09
N SER A 590 -42.57 -17.76 -11.11
CA SER A 590 -43.89 -17.54 -11.70
C SER A 590 -44.24 -18.52 -12.83
N ARG A 591 -43.26 -19.29 -13.34
CA ARG A 591 -43.52 -20.35 -14.34
C ARG A 591 -44.46 -21.36 -13.70
N ASP A 592 -45.61 -21.60 -14.33
CA ASP A 592 -46.57 -22.63 -13.93
C ASP A 592 -47.32 -22.36 -12.60
N VAL A 593 -47.47 -21.08 -12.20
CA VAL A 593 -48.40 -20.69 -11.13
C VAL A 593 -49.69 -20.15 -11.76
N PRO A 594 -50.81 -20.91 -11.73
CA PRO A 594 -52.10 -20.43 -12.22
C PRO A 594 -52.55 -19.20 -11.46
N ASP A 595 -53.28 -18.30 -12.12
CA ASP A 595 -53.84 -17.08 -11.54
C ASP A 595 -52.80 -16.13 -10.89
N ALA A 596 -51.54 -16.22 -11.31
CA ALA A 596 -50.47 -15.34 -10.86
C ALA A 596 -50.80 -13.87 -11.20
N PRO A 597 -51.02 -12.99 -10.20
CA PRO A 597 -51.24 -11.59 -10.48
C PRO A 597 -49.92 -10.91 -10.88
N PRO A 598 -49.97 -9.75 -11.55
CA PRO A 598 -48.84 -8.82 -11.59
C PRO A 598 -48.25 -8.59 -10.20
N ILE A 599 -46.92 -8.80 -10.07
CA ILE A 599 -46.14 -8.64 -8.84
C ILE A 599 -45.02 -7.63 -9.10
N ALA A 600 -44.79 -6.75 -8.14
CA ALA A 600 -43.64 -5.85 -8.09
C ALA A 600 -42.79 -6.17 -6.86
N VAL A 601 -41.48 -6.10 -7.03
CA VAL A 601 -40.49 -6.19 -5.95
C VAL A 601 -39.91 -4.81 -5.75
N ILE A 602 -40.05 -4.31 -4.53
CA ILE A 602 -39.55 -3.00 -4.12
C ILE A 602 -38.29 -3.24 -3.28
N GLY A 603 -37.15 -2.79 -3.78
CA GLY A 603 -35.91 -2.77 -3.02
C GLY A 603 -35.97 -1.66 -1.97
N MET A 604 -35.57 -1.98 -0.75
CA MET A 604 -35.53 -1.09 0.40
C MET A 604 -34.08 -0.83 0.82
N GLY A 605 -33.88 0.10 1.77
CA GLY A 605 -32.58 0.32 2.41
C GLY A 605 -31.43 0.59 1.43
N ARG A 606 -30.35 -0.18 1.54
CA ARG A 606 -29.17 -0.02 0.66
C ARG A 606 -29.44 -0.49 -0.77
N LEU A 607 -30.24 -1.54 -0.97
CA LEU A 607 -30.61 -2.00 -2.31
C LEU A 607 -31.45 -0.96 -3.06
N GLY A 608 -32.44 -0.42 -2.37
CA GLY A 608 -33.34 0.57 -2.96
C GLY A 608 -32.66 1.93 -3.22
N GLY A 609 -31.68 2.31 -2.39
CA GLY A 609 -30.83 3.47 -2.67
C GLY A 609 -29.59 3.19 -3.50
N ARG A 610 -29.52 2.06 -4.22
CA ARG A 610 -28.40 1.68 -5.10
C ARG A 610 -27.00 1.80 -4.46
N GLU A 611 -26.91 1.39 -3.21
CA GLU A 611 -25.72 1.48 -2.34
C GLU A 611 -25.38 0.11 -1.75
N THR A 612 -25.74 -0.98 -2.43
CA THR A 612 -25.47 -2.36 -2.02
C THR A 612 -23.96 -2.61 -1.88
N GLY A 613 -23.53 -3.21 -0.76
CA GLY A 613 -22.16 -3.71 -0.59
C GLY A 613 -22.07 -5.23 -0.73
N PHE A 614 -20.85 -5.79 -0.83
CA PHE A 614 -20.63 -7.23 -1.07
C PHE A 614 -21.28 -8.17 -0.05
N GLY A 615 -21.47 -7.68 1.18
CA GLY A 615 -22.07 -8.41 2.28
C GLY A 615 -23.51 -7.99 2.62
N SER A 616 -24.19 -7.29 1.73
CA SER A 616 -25.56 -6.81 1.99
C SER A 616 -26.60 -7.86 1.64
N ASP A 617 -27.61 -7.96 2.49
CA ASP A 617 -28.85 -8.68 2.19
C ASP A 617 -29.72 -7.88 1.20
N ALA A 618 -30.72 -8.54 0.61
CA ALA A 618 -31.73 -7.89 -0.21
C ALA A 618 -32.96 -7.57 0.65
N ASP A 619 -32.98 -6.37 1.23
CA ASP A 619 -34.16 -5.81 1.87
C ASP A 619 -35.22 -5.51 0.81
N VAL A 620 -36.34 -6.23 0.80
CA VAL A 620 -37.39 -6.06 -0.22
C VAL A 620 -38.80 -6.14 0.35
N VAL A 621 -39.75 -5.54 -0.39
CA VAL A 621 -41.20 -5.70 -0.18
C VAL A 621 -41.82 -6.19 -1.49
N PHE A 622 -42.64 -7.24 -1.41
CA PHE A 622 -43.41 -7.73 -2.55
C PHE A 622 -44.82 -7.15 -2.51
N ILE A 623 -45.32 -6.71 -3.67
CA ILE A 623 -46.66 -6.13 -3.82
C ILE A 623 -47.31 -6.76 -5.04
N HIS A 624 -48.63 -7.01 -4.99
CA HIS A 624 -49.35 -7.59 -6.12
C HIS A 624 -50.73 -6.94 -6.35
N THR A 625 -51.33 -7.12 -7.54
CA THR A 625 -52.67 -6.60 -7.86
C THR A 625 -53.82 -7.58 -7.61
N GLY A 626 -53.52 -8.81 -7.23
CA GLY A 626 -54.52 -9.87 -7.02
C GLY A 626 -55.57 -9.55 -5.94
N GLU A 627 -56.85 -9.59 -6.34
CA GLU A 627 -57.99 -9.31 -5.45
C GLU A 627 -58.70 -10.57 -4.95
N SER A 628 -58.67 -11.66 -5.72
CA SER A 628 -59.28 -12.94 -5.35
C SER A 628 -58.43 -13.73 -4.36
N ASP A 629 -59.04 -14.63 -3.60
CA ASP A 629 -58.31 -15.49 -2.66
C ASP A 629 -57.29 -16.41 -3.38
N ALA A 630 -57.62 -16.87 -4.60
CA ALA A 630 -56.72 -17.63 -5.46
C ALA A 630 -55.48 -16.83 -5.87
N SER A 631 -55.67 -15.60 -6.36
CA SER A 631 -54.56 -14.74 -6.79
C SER A 631 -53.65 -14.30 -5.63
N ARG A 632 -54.21 -14.10 -4.42
CA ARG A 632 -53.43 -13.85 -3.20
C ARG A 632 -52.57 -15.05 -2.81
N LYS A 633 -53.16 -16.25 -2.83
CA LYS A 633 -52.42 -17.50 -2.57
C LYS A 633 -51.33 -17.74 -3.61
N ALA A 634 -51.60 -17.45 -4.89
CA ALA A 634 -50.61 -17.52 -5.97
C ALA A 634 -49.43 -16.56 -5.72
N ALA A 635 -49.70 -15.30 -5.35
CA ALA A 635 -48.65 -14.32 -5.03
C ALA A 635 -47.77 -14.77 -3.85
N THR A 636 -48.39 -15.23 -2.75
CA THR A 636 -47.67 -15.80 -1.59
C THR A 636 -46.77 -16.97 -2.00
N LYS A 637 -47.29 -17.91 -2.80
CA LYS A 637 -46.53 -19.06 -3.30
C LYS A 637 -45.33 -18.65 -4.16
N ILE A 638 -45.49 -17.65 -5.02
CA ILE A 638 -44.41 -17.12 -5.85
C ILE A 638 -43.31 -16.52 -4.96
N VAL A 639 -43.68 -15.69 -3.98
CA VAL A 639 -42.71 -15.07 -3.07
C VAL A 639 -41.95 -16.11 -2.24
N GLU A 640 -42.63 -17.12 -1.72
CA GLU A 640 -42.00 -18.24 -1.01
C GLU A 640 -41.01 -19.01 -1.92
N SER A 641 -41.38 -19.22 -3.18
CA SER A 641 -40.53 -19.88 -4.17
C SER A 641 -39.29 -19.04 -4.51
N VAL A 642 -39.43 -17.72 -4.71
CA VAL A 642 -38.28 -16.81 -4.91
C VAL A 642 -37.31 -16.89 -3.73
N ARG A 643 -37.82 -16.84 -2.49
CA ARG A 643 -37.00 -16.96 -1.28
C ARG A 643 -36.27 -18.31 -1.22
N ALA A 644 -36.98 -19.41 -1.49
CA ALA A 644 -36.39 -20.75 -1.47
C ALA A 644 -35.30 -20.91 -2.55
N LEU A 645 -35.56 -20.46 -3.77
CA LEU A 645 -34.61 -20.53 -4.88
C LEU A 645 -33.33 -19.73 -4.62
N LEU A 646 -33.44 -18.55 -3.99
CA LEU A 646 -32.30 -17.69 -3.70
C LEU A 646 -31.54 -18.08 -2.43
N ALA A 647 -32.22 -18.68 -1.44
CA ALA A 647 -31.60 -19.18 -0.20
C ALA A 647 -30.94 -20.57 -0.36
N ALA A 648 -31.26 -21.33 -1.41
CA ALA A 648 -30.74 -22.68 -1.61
C ALA A 648 -29.19 -22.72 -1.58
N PRO A 649 -28.55 -23.67 -0.88
CA PRO A 649 -27.09 -23.75 -0.77
C PRO A 649 -26.40 -23.75 -2.13
N THR A 650 -25.33 -22.97 -2.26
CA THR A 650 -24.54 -22.89 -3.48
C THR A 650 -23.11 -22.48 -3.18
N ALA A 651 -22.25 -22.51 -4.19
CA ALA A 651 -20.86 -22.07 -4.11
C ALA A 651 -20.71 -20.54 -4.07
N ASP A 652 -21.78 -19.80 -4.38
CA ASP A 652 -21.85 -18.34 -4.23
C ASP A 652 -22.24 -17.92 -2.82
N PRO A 653 -21.83 -16.73 -2.35
CA PRO A 653 -22.43 -16.09 -1.19
C PRO A 653 -23.95 -16.04 -1.37
N PRO A 654 -24.74 -16.56 -0.41
CA PRO A 654 -26.19 -16.57 -0.56
C PRO A 654 -26.74 -15.15 -0.66
N LEU A 655 -27.79 -14.97 -1.45
CA LEU A 655 -28.56 -13.72 -1.47
C LEU A 655 -29.77 -13.91 -0.56
N GLN A 656 -29.68 -13.43 0.67
CA GLN A 656 -30.79 -13.49 1.62
C GLN A 656 -31.81 -12.41 1.30
N ILE A 657 -33.08 -12.78 1.31
CA ILE A 657 -34.20 -11.84 1.18
C ILE A 657 -34.71 -11.52 2.58
N ASP A 658 -34.58 -10.25 2.97
CA ASP A 658 -35.18 -9.70 4.18
C ASP A 658 -36.52 -9.03 3.82
N LEU A 659 -37.57 -9.39 4.57
CA LEU A 659 -38.94 -8.90 4.40
C LEU A 659 -39.41 -8.07 5.59
N ASP A 660 -38.56 -7.77 6.57
CA ASP A 660 -38.98 -7.17 7.85
C ASP A 660 -39.48 -5.72 7.71
N LEU A 661 -39.22 -5.06 6.58
CA LEU A 661 -39.69 -3.70 6.26
C LEU A 661 -41.09 -3.65 5.60
N ARG A 662 -41.77 -4.79 5.43
CA ARG A 662 -43.15 -4.82 4.92
C ARG A 662 -44.15 -4.29 5.96
N PRO A 663 -45.35 -3.82 5.54
CA PRO A 663 -46.41 -3.42 6.47
C PRO A 663 -46.69 -4.48 7.54
N GLU A 664 -46.83 -4.05 8.80
CA GLU A 664 -47.04 -4.92 9.98
C GLU A 664 -45.86 -5.89 10.26
N GLY A 665 -44.72 -5.71 9.59
CA GLY A 665 -43.48 -6.47 9.81
C GLY A 665 -43.70 -7.98 9.76
N LYS A 666 -43.15 -8.71 10.75
CA LYS A 666 -43.27 -10.17 10.84
C LYS A 666 -44.71 -10.69 10.94
N GLY A 667 -45.64 -9.89 11.45
CA GLY A 667 -47.05 -10.24 11.57
C GLY A 667 -47.87 -9.98 10.29
N GLY A 668 -47.33 -9.22 9.34
CA GLY A 668 -48.00 -8.86 8.10
C GLY A 668 -47.84 -9.88 6.98
N SER A 669 -48.74 -9.81 5.99
CA SER A 669 -48.66 -10.60 4.75
C SER A 669 -47.29 -10.45 4.10
N ILE A 670 -46.70 -11.55 3.63
CA ILE A 670 -45.41 -11.53 2.90
C ILE A 670 -45.53 -10.87 1.51
N ALA A 671 -46.75 -10.78 0.99
CA ALA A 671 -47.10 -10.12 -0.26
C ALA A 671 -48.47 -9.44 -0.10
N PRO A 672 -48.54 -8.22 0.48
CA PRO A 672 -49.80 -7.46 0.51
C PRO A 672 -50.26 -7.08 -0.90
N SER A 673 -51.58 -7.03 -1.11
CA SER A 673 -52.11 -6.43 -2.34
C SER A 673 -51.84 -4.93 -2.35
N PHE A 674 -51.69 -4.34 -3.55
CA PHE A 674 -51.41 -2.90 -3.66
C PHE A 674 -52.50 -2.05 -3.01
N ALA A 675 -53.77 -2.42 -3.16
CA ALA A 675 -54.88 -1.75 -2.47
C ALA A 675 -54.82 -1.88 -0.94
N ALA A 676 -54.33 -3.00 -0.40
CA ALA A 676 -54.12 -3.13 1.05
C ALA A 676 -52.92 -2.30 1.53
N TYR A 677 -51.86 -2.26 0.72
CA TYR A 677 -50.67 -1.44 0.96
C TYR A 677 -51.01 0.05 1.01
N GLN A 678 -51.78 0.55 0.04
CA GLN A 678 -52.24 1.94 0.00
C GLN A 678 -53.06 2.32 1.23
N ARG A 679 -54.05 1.48 1.60
CA ARG A 679 -54.85 1.69 2.81
C ARG A 679 -54.01 1.70 4.09
N TYR A 680 -53.04 0.81 4.20
CA TYR A 680 -52.13 0.77 5.34
C TYR A 680 -51.37 2.10 5.51
N TYR A 681 -50.81 2.62 4.42
CA TYR A 681 -50.04 3.86 4.46
C TYR A 681 -50.89 5.12 4.61
N ALA A 682 -52.16 5.09 4.19
CA ALA A 682 -53.12 6.16 4.44
C ALA A 682 -53.52 6.25 5.92
N ASP A 683 -53.80 5.11 6.55
CA ASP A 683 -54.50 5.09 7.84
C ASP A 683 -53.60 4.76 9.04
N ARG A 684 -52.50 4.04 8.83
CA ARG A 684 -51.75 3.36 9.92
C ARG A 684 -50.24 3.56 9.91
N ALA A 685 -49.64 3.97 8.80
CA ALA A 685 -48.18 4.06 8.70
C ALA A 685 -47.57 5.09 9.65
N ARG A 686 -46.46 4.70 10.28
CA ARG A 686 -45.69 5.56 11.18
C ARG A 686 -44.68 6.39 10.41
N LEU A 687 -44.12 7.41 11.08
CA LEU A 687 -43.11 8.28 10.47
C LEU A 687 -41.88 7.51 9.97
N TRP A 688 -41.38 6.54 10.73
CA TRP A 688 -40.20 5.75 10.33
C TRP A 688 -40.46 4.87 9.08
N GLU A 689 -41.71 4.48 8.81
CA GLU A 689 -42.07 3.73 7.59
C GLU A 689 -42.04 4.64 6.38
N ARG A 690 -42.53 5.89 6.53
CA ARG A 690 -42.41 6.94 5.52
C ARG A 690 -40.95 7.31 5.25
N GLN A 691 -40.14 7.38 6.30
CA GLN A 691 -38.67 7.53 6.19
C GLN A 691 -38.05 6.37 5.40
N ALA A 692 -38.42 5.12 5.68
CA ALA A 692 -37.91 3.95 4.96
C ALA A 692 -38.26 4.00 3.46
N LEU A 693 -39.41 4.57 3.09
CA LEU A 693 -39.78 4.78 1.68
C LEU A 693 -38.86 5.73 0.93
N LEU A 694 -38.14 6.65 1.59
CA LEU A 694 -37.12 7.47 0.92
C LEU A 694 -35.99 6.65 0.32
N ARG A 695 -35.82 5.41 0.79
CA ARG A 695 -34.82 4.45 0.29
C ARG A 695 -35.42 3.39 -0.60
N ALA A 696 -36.69 3.50 -0.97
CA ALA A 696 -37.41 2.47 -1.68
C ALA A 696 -37.50 2.74 -3.19
N ARG A 697 -37.28 1.72 -4.02
CA ARG A 697 -37.53 1.79 -5.48
C ARG A 697 -37.95 0.43 -6.03
N PRO A 698 -38.65 0.38 -7.17
CA PRO A 698 -38.84 -0.89 -7.87
C PRO A 698 -37.50 -1.47 -8.33
N VAL A 699 -37.32 -2.78 -8.09
CA VAL A 699 -36.11 -3.53 -8.49
C VAL A 699 -36.41 -4.65 -9.48
N ALA A 700 -37.63 -5.19 -9.46
CA ALA A 700 -38.07 -6.27 -10.35
C ALA A 700 -39.60 -6.32 -10.44
N GLY A 701 -40.12 -7.03 -11.47
CA GLY A 701 -41.55 -7.30 -11.60
C GLY A 701 -42.28 -6.49 -12.67
N ASP A 702 -43.61 -6.44 -12.57
CA ASP A 702 -44.50 -5.85 -13.56
C ASP A 702 -44.26 -4.33 -13.72
N PRO A 703 -43.94 -3.83 -14.93
CA PRO A 703 -43.63 -2.42 -15.14
C PRO A 703 -44.77 -1.47 -14.76
N GLY A 704 -46.02 -1.83 -15.09
CA GLY A 704 -47.19 -0.98 -14.80
C GLY A 704 -47.44 -0.84 -13.29
N LEU A 705 -47.34 -1.95 -12.56
CA LEU A 705 -47.42 -1.92 -11.10
C LEU A 705 -46.25 -1.17 -10.46
N CYS A 706 -45.05 -1.29 -11.01
CA CYS A 706 -43.88 -0.55 -10.53
C CYS A 706 -44.05 0.97 -10.67
N GLU A 707 -44.56 1.43 -11.81
CA GLU A 707 -44.89 2.84 -12.05
C GLU A 707 -46.00 3.33 -11.10
N ALA A 708 -47.09 2.56 -10.98
CA ALA A 708 -48.20 2.89 -10.08
C ALA A 708 -47.77 2.96 -8.61
N TRP A 709 -46.91 2.02 -8.16
CA TRP A 709 -46.34 2.04 -6.82
C TRP A 709 -45.43 3.24 -6.61
N THR A 710 -44.62 3.61 -7.61
CA THR A 710 -43.69 4.75 -7.49
C THR A 710 -44.45 6.06 -7.33
N ALA A 711 -45.48 6.30 -8.16
CA ALA A 711 -46.34 7.47 -8.04
C ALA A 711 -47.03 7.56 -6.67
N PHE A 712 -47.49 6.41 -6.14
CA PHE A 712 -48.04 6.34 -4.79
C PHE A 712 -46.98 6.66 -3.71
N ALA A 713 -45.81 6.01 -3.77
CA ALA A 713 -44.76 6.15 -2.78
C ALA A 713 -44.22 7.59 -2.74
N ASP A 714 -44.08 8.25 -3.88
CA ASP A 714 -43.65 9.65 -3.99
C ASP A 714 -44.63 10.59 -3.26
N GLY A 715 -45.94 10.38 -3.43
CA GLY A 715 -46.96 11.15 -2.70
C GLY A 715 -46.90 10.95 -1.17
N VAL A 716 -46.38 9.82 -0.70
CA VAL A 716 -46.24 9.52 0.73
C VAL A 716 -44.93 10.05 1.33
N ARG A 717 -43.82 9.87 0.61
CA ARG A 717 -42.46 10.18 1.12
C ARG A 717 -42.02 11.63 0.88
N TYR A 718 -42.57 12.30 -0.12
CA TYR A 718 -42.25 13.69 -0.48
C TYR A 718 -43.45 14.62 -0.26
N ARG A 719 -43.90 14.75 1.00
CA ARG A 719 -45.11 15.52 1.33
C ARG A 719 -44.90 17.03 1.14
N PRO A 720 -45.83 17.72 0.45
CA PRO A 720 -45.89 19.18 0.46
C PRO A 720 -46.06 19.70 1.90
N GLY A 721 -45.19 20.63 2.33
CA GLY A 721 -45.20 21.19 3.69
C GLY A 721 -44.25 20.53 4.70
N GLY A 722 -43.57 19.44 4.32
CA GLY A 722 -42.50 18.83 5.11
C GLY A 722 -42.95 18.18 6.42
N LEU A 723 -42.05 18.14 7.41
CA LEU A 723 -42.35 17.63 8.76
C LEU A 723 -43.05 18.66 9.63
N THR A 724 -44.03 18.20 10.40
CA THR A 724 -44.56 18.97 11.54
C THR A 724 -43.59 18.95 12.72
N GLU A 725 -43.74 19.86 13.68
CA GLU A 725 -42.86 19.92 14.86
C GLU A 725 -42.96 18.66 15.75
N ALA A 726 -44.16 18.09 15.85
CA ALA A 726 -44.37 16.81 16.54
C ALA A 726 -43.65 15.65 15.81
N GLU A 727 -43.67 15.65 14.47
CA GLU A 727 -42.96 14.65 13.68
C GLU A 727 -41.43 14.84 13.76
N ARG A 728 -40.91 16.08 13.78
CA ARG A 728 -39.48 16.34 14.05
C ARG A 728 -39.06 15.80 15.41
N THR A 729 -39.87 16.05 16.45
CA THR A 729 -39.60 15.55 17.80
C THR A 729 -39.61 14.01 17.83
N GLU A 730 -40.59 13.37 17.18
CA GLU A 730 -40.64 11.92 17.09
C GLU A 730 -39.45 11.35 16.30
N PHE A 731 -39.05 11.98 15.20
CA PHE A 731 -37.87 11.59 14.43
C PHE A 731 -36.62 11.57 15.30
N ARG A 732 -36.36 12.67 16.04
CA ARG A 732 -35.23 12.77 17.00
C ARG A 732 -35.31 11.69 18.08
N ARG A 733 -36.52 11.43 18.62
CA ARG A 733 -36.73 10.38 19.63
C ARG A 733 -36.39 9.00 19.10
N VAL A 734 -36.84 8.66 17.89
CA VAL A 734 -36.54 7.37 17.27
C VAL A 734 -35.04 7.27 16.95
N LYS A 735 -34.40 8.32 16.45
CA LYS A 735 -32.95 8.33 16.20
C LYS A 735 -32.15 8.07 17.48
N ALA A 736 -32.47 8.77 18.57
CA ALA A 736 -31.80 8.58 19.85
C ALA A 736 -31.97 7.14 20.39
N ARG A 737 -33.14 6.53 20.17
CA ARG A 737 -33.37 5.10 20.50
C ARG A 737 -32.55 4.17 19.62
N VAL A 738 -32.47 4.43 18.32
CA VAL A 738 -31.62 3.64 17.42
C VAL A 738 -30.16 3.66 17.87
N ASP A 739 -29.64 4.83 18.24
CA ASP A 739 -28.26 5.03 18.67
C ASP A 739 -27.93 4.32 20.00
N SER A 740 -28.91 4.27 20.92
CA SER A 740 -28.74 3.67 22.24
C SER A 740 -29.10 2.18 22.32
N GLU A 741 -30.07 1.71 21.53
CA GLU A 741 -30.62 0.35 21.63
C GLU A 741 -30.10 -0.62 20.56
N ARG A 742 -29.68 -0.15 19.37
CA ARG A 742 -29.32 -1.07 18.26
C ARG A 742 -27.85 -1.42 18.14
N LEU A 743 -26.95 -0.65 18.75
CA LEU A 743 -25.53 -0.99 18.75
C LEU A 743 -25.32 -2.32 19.49
N PRO A 744 -24.68 -3.34 18.88
CA PRO A 744 -24.47 -4.64 19.54
C PRO A 744 -23.72 -4.51 20.87
N ARG A 745 -24.08 -5.34 21.86
CA ARG A 745 -23.37 -5.35 23.16
C ARG A 745 -21.89 -5.64 22.96
N GLY A 746 -21.03 -4.75 23.44
CA GLY A 746 -19.57 -4.88 23.35
C GLY A 746 -18.95 -4.36 22.04
N ALA A 747 -19.75 -3.87 21.09
CA ALA A 747 -19.26 -3.16 19.92
C ALA A 747 -18.65 -1.80 20.32
N ASP A 748 -17.63 -1.35 19.60
CA ASP A 748 -17.03 -0.03 19.80
C ASP A 748 -17.81 1.01 18.98
N PRO A 749 -18.49 1.99 19.61
CA PRO A 749 -19.20 3.04 18.88
C PRO A 749 -18.32 3.83 17.91
N ASN A 750 -17.00 3.89 18.14
CA ASN A 750 -16.06 4.60 17.28
C ASN A 750 -15.46 3.72 16.16
N GLY A 751 -15.79 2.42 16.16
CA GLY A 751 -15.28 1.44 15.20
C GLY A 751 -16.36 0.69 14.43
N HIS A 752 -17.64 0.89 14.75
CA HIS A 752 -18.75 0.23 14.07
C HIS A 752 -19.20 1.03 12.83
N THR A 753 -18.94 0.51 11.63
CA THR A 753 -19.16 1.19 10.34
C THR A 753 -20.62 1.54 10.07
N LYS A 754 -21.57 0.69 10.51
CA LYS A 754 -23.01 0.93 10.27
C LYS A 754 -23.68 1.80 11.34
N LEU A 755 -23.67 1.36 12.60
CA LEU A 755 -24.38 1.97 13.73
C LEU A 755 -23.50 2.82 14.66
N GLY A 756 -22.20 2.93 14.38
CA GLY A 756 -21.28 3.75 15.18
C GLY A 756 -21.47 5.25 14.92
N ARG A 757 -20.81 6.07 15.74
CA ARG A 757 -20.84 7.53 15.61
C ARG A 757 -20.23 7.96 14.28
N GLY A 758 -20.99 8.69 13.49
CA GLY A 758 -20.62 9.10 12.12
C GLY A 758 -20.50 7.94 11.15
N GLY A 759 -21.07 6.78 11.52
CA GLY A 759 -21.24 5.64 10.63
C GLY A 759 -22.36 5.87 9.62
N LEU A 760 -22.63 4.85 8.83
CA LEU A 760 -23.56 4.94 7.69
C LEU A 760 -24.97 5.36 8.11
N VAL A 761 -25.47 4.88 9.25
CA VAL A 761 -26.83 5.20 9.73
C VAL A 761 -26.96 6.68 10.13
N ASP A 762 -25.93 7.29 10.73
CA ASP A 762 -25.95 8.73 11.07
C ASP A 762 -26.13 9.59 9.81
N ILE A 763 -25.38 9.25 8.75
CA ILE A 763 -25.37 9.99 7.50
C ILE A 763 -26.66 9.76 6.71
N GLU A 764 -27.14 8.51 6.66
CA GLU A 764 -28.40 8.15 5.99
C GLU A 764 -29.60 8.87 6.64
N TRP A 765 -29.66 8.88 7.96
CA TRP A 765 -30.72 9.59 8.70
C TRP A 765 -30.68 11.09 8.47
N THR A 766 -29.48 11.67 8.34
CA THR A 766 -29.33 13.10 8.03
C THR A 766 -29.90 13.42 6.65
N ALA A 767 -29.58 12.62 5.63
CA ALA A 767 -30.14 12.79 4.29
C ALA A 767 -31.67 12.62 4.30
N GLN A 768 -32.17 11.60 4.99
CA GLN A 768 -33.60 11.32 5.08
C GLN A 768 -34.37 12.44 5.81
N LEU A 769 -33.82 13.01 6.88
CA LEU A 769 -34.41 14.15 7.57
C LEU A 769 -34.60 15.33 6.60
N LEU A 770 -33.53 15.70 5.89
CA LEU A 770 -33.57 16.79 4.92
C LEU A 770 -34.59 16.52 3.81
N GLN A 771 -34.72 15.28 3.34
CA GLN A 771 -35.73 14.90 2.35
C GLN A 771 -37.16 14.97 2.91
N LEU A 772 -37.38 14.57 4.16
CA LEU A 772 -38.69 14.67 4.80
C LEU A 772 -39.09 16.13 5.04
N GLU A 773 -38.13 17.00 5.36
CA GLU A 773 -38.37 18.44 5.59
C GLU A 773 -38.59 19.20 4.29
N HIS A 774 -37.85 18.85 3.25
CA HIS A 774 -37.80 19.57 1.98
C HIS A 774 -38.36 18.77 0.80
N GLY A 775 -39.26 17.81 1.06
CA GLY A 775 -39.83 16.95 0.02
C GLY A 775 -40.63 17.69 -1.08
N ALA A 776 -41.00 18.96 -0.85
CA ALA A 776 -41.60 19.81 -1.89
C ALA A 776 -40.59 20.22 -2.98
N ASP A 777 -39.30 20.22 -2.67
CA ASP A 777 -38.23 20.46 -3.65
C ASP A 777 -37.93 19.15 -4.41
N VAL A 778 -38.26 19.14 -5.70
CA VAL A 778 -38.07 17.98 -6.60
C VAL A 778 -36.60 17.59 -6.72
N SER A 779 -35.65 18.51 -6.49
CA SER A 779 -34.22 18.16 -6.49
C SER A 779 -33.86 17.15 -5.38
N MET A 780 -34.66 17.09 -4.31
CA MET A 780 -34.51 16.13 -3.22
C MET A 780 -35.06 14.73 -3.55
N HIS A 781 -35.70 14.55 -4.71
CA HIS A 781 -36.36 13.30 -5.12
C HIS A 781 -35.36 12.28 -5.67
N THR A 782 -34.64 11.64 -4.77
CA THR A 782 -33.70 10.57 -5.06
C THR A 782 -33.72 9.55 -3.93
N THR A 783 -33.43 8.29 -4.24
CA THR A 783 -33.29 7.26 -3.20
C THR A 783 -31.88 7.11 -2.67
N ARG A 784 -30.90 7.81 -3.25
CA ARG A 784 -29.46 7.72 -2.95
C ARG A 784 -29.03 8.77 -1.94
N THR A 785 -28.15 8.41 -1.00
CA THR A 785 -27.73 9.24 0.15
C THR A 785 -26.91 10.44 -0.30
N VAL A 786 -25.81 10.22 -1.02
CA VAL A 786 -24.92 11.32 -1.44
C VAL A 786 -25.63 12.30 -2.36
N PRO A 787 -26.36 11.87 -3.42
CA PRO A 787 -27.15 12.78 -4.23
C PRO A 787 -28.19 13.59 -3.45
N ALA A 788 -28.82 13.01 -2.42
CA ALA A 788 -29.75 13.76 -1.57
C ALA A 788 -29.03 14.86 -0.76
N LEU A 789 -27.84 14.58 -0.22
CA LEU A 789 -27.02 15.58 0.48
C LEU A 789 -26.51 16.67 -0.47
N GLU A 790 -26.10 16.30 -1.69
CA GLU A 790 -25.66 17.24 -2.72
C GLU A 790 -26.80 18.17 -3.16
N ALA A 791 -28.00 17.62 -3.37
CA ALA A 791 -29.20 18.39 -3.66
C ALA A 791 -29.54 19.36 -2.52
N ALA A 792 -29.51 18.87 -1.27
CA ALA A 792 -29.73 19.71 -0.10
C ALA A 792 -28.73 20.87 -0.01
N ALA A 793 -27.47 20.64 -0.33
CA ALA A 793 -26.46 21.69 -0.32
C ALA A 793 -26.63 22.69 -1.47
N ALA A 794 -26.98 22.21 -2.67
CA ALA A 794 -27.27 23.05 -3.82
C ALA A 794 -28.48 23.98 -3.59
N ALA A 795 -29.50 23.46 -2.88
CA ALA A 795 -30.69 24.21 -2.49
C ALA A 795 -30.51 25.10 -1.23
N GLY A 796 -29.33 25.05 -0.58
CA GLY A 796 -29.02 25.83 0.62
C GLY A 796 -29.59 25.25 1.93
N TYR A 797 -30.14 24.04 1.90
CA TYR A 797 -30.61 23.31 3.08
C TYR A 797 -29.45 22.72 3.88
N LEU A 798 -28.30 22.47 3.26
CA LEU A 798 -27.10 21.94 3.91
C LEU A 798 -25.88 22.83 3.64
N SER A 799 -25.04 23.05 4.65
CA SER A 799 -23.79 23.80 4.42
C SER A 799 -22.81 22.98 3.57
N ARG A 800 -21.99 23.64 2.75
CA ARG A 800 -20.94 22.95 1.97
C ARG A 800 -19.92 22.23 2.86
N TYR A 801 -19.69 22.75 4.07
CA TYR A 801 -18.80 22.14 5.06
C TYR A 801 -19.35 20.82 5.59
N ASP A 802 -20.65 20.81 5.95
CA ASP A 802 -21.32 19.59 6.43
C ASP A 802 -21.47 18.56 5.30
N LEU A 803 -21.78 19.00 4.07
CA LEU A 803 -21.77 18.12 2.90
C LEU A 803 -20.43 17.42 2.74
N ALA A 804 -19.31 18.16 2.79
CA ALA A 804 -17.99 17.57 2.65
C ALA A 804 -17.71 16.53 3.75
N ALA A 805 -18.04 16.85 5.01
CA ALA A 805 -17.87 15.93 6.12
C ALA A 805 -18.69 14.64 5.97
N LEU A 806 -19.98 14.75 5.62
CA LEU A 806 -20.89 13.62 5.47
C LEU A 806 -20.53 12.77 4.24
N ARG A 807 -20.20 13.40 3.11
CA ARG A 807 -19.82 12.70 1.88
C ARG A 807 -18.50 11.93 2.03
N GLU A 808 -17.45 12.60 2.52
CA GLU A 808 -16.14 11.97 2.72
C GLU A 808 -16.25 10.75 3.64
N ALA A 809 -17.02 10.86 4.73
CA ALA A 809 -17.26 9.75 5.63
C ALA A 809 -18.14 8.66 4.99
N TRP A 810 -19.19 9.01 4.25
CA TRP A 810 -20.05 8.02 3.58
C TRP A 810 -19.27 7.13 2.62
N GLU A 811 -18.49 7.76 1.74
CA GLU A 811 -17.68 7.09 0.72
C GLU A 811 -16.59 6.23 1.38
N PHE A 812 -15.88 6.78 2.38
CA PHE A 812 -14.80 6.04 3.05
C PHE A 812 -15.32 4.89 3.92
N VAL A 813 -16.37 5.10 4.72
CA VAL A 813 -16.93 4.07 5.61
C VAL A 813 -17.60 2.95 4.82
N SER A 814 -18.28 3.27 3.71
CA SER A 814 -18.83 2.25 2.81
C SER A 814 -17.71 1.40 2.19
N ARG A 815 -16.62 2.03 1.75
CA ARG A 815 -15.43 1.32 1.25
C ARG A 815 -14.79 0.43 2.31
N VAL A 816 -14.61 0.93 3.53
CA VAL A 816 -14.09 0.15 4.66
C VAL A 816 -14.93 -1.11 4.90
N ARG A 817 -16.26 -0.98 4.88
CA ARG A 817 -17.19 -2.09 5.07
C ARG A 817 -17.12 -3.12 3.93
N ASN A 818 -16.97 -2.65 2.69
CA ASN A 818 -16.75 -3.51 1.53
C ASN A 818 -15.41 -4.26 1.64
N ASP A 819 -14.31 -3.55 1.91
CA ASP A 819 -12.97 -4.12 2.04
C ASP A 819 -12.88 -5.13 3.18
N MET A 820 -13.55 -4.89 4.32
CA MET A 820 -13.66 -5.89 5.39
C MET A 820 -14.31 -7.19 4.92
N THR A 821 -15.38 -7.08 4.12
CA THR A 821 -16.07 -8.24 3.55
C THR A 821 -15.19 -8.94 2.52
N LEU A 822 -14.50 -8.17 1.67
CA LEU A 822 -13.58 -8.71 0.65
C LEU A 822 -12.38 -9.42 1.27
N ALA A 823 -11.80 -8.82 2.31
CA ALA A 823 -10.66 -9.35 3.04
C ALA A 823 -11.04 -10.61 3.83
N ARG A 824 -12.23 -10.69 4.47
CA ARG A 824 -12.60 -11.87 5.27
C ARG A 824 -13.33 -12.95 4.49
N GLY A 825 -14.07 -12.58 3.45
CA GLY A 825 -15.06 -13.45 2.78
C GLY A 825 -16.42 -13.50 3.48
N VAL A 826 -16.58 -12.83 4.63
CA VAL A 826 -17.83 -12.77 5.40
C VAL A 826 -18.14 -11.34 5.85
N PRO A 827 -19.41 -10.91 5.88
CA PRO A 827 -19.78 -9.56 6.28
C PRO A 827 -19.46 -9.28 7.75
N ARG A 828 -18.99 -8.07 8.04
CA ARG A 828 -18.73 -7.52 9.37
C ARG A 828 -19.03 -6.03 9.35
N ASP A 829 -19.48 -5.48 10.48
CA ASP A 829 -19.65 -4.04 10.65
C ASP A 829 -18.64 -3.41 11.63
N ASP A 830 -18.01 -4.20 12.51
CA ASP A 830 -16.97 -3.74 13.44
C ASP A 830 -15.58 -3.79 12.83
N LEU A 831 -14.83 -2.69 12.98
CA LEU A 831 -13.41 -2.65 12.65
C LEU A 831 -12.62 -3.69 13.48
N PRO A 832 -11.69 -4.44 12.87
CA PRO A 832 -10.74 -5.25 13.61
C PRO A 832 -9.90 -4.37 14.55
N ARG A 833 -9.66 -4.83 15.78
CA ARG A 833 -8.90 -4.04 16.78
C ARG A 833 -7.39 -4.08 16.55
N SER A 834 -6.87 -5.20 16.04
CA SER A 834 -5.46 -5.42 15.75
C SER A 834 -5.29 -6.67 14.86
N GLY A 835 -4.05 -6.94 14.43
CA GLY A 835 -3.68 -8.19 13.78
C GLY A 835 -3.81 -8.19 12.25
N PRO A 836 -3.67 -9.37 11.61
CA PRO A 836 -3.54 -9.51 10.16
C PRO A 836 -4.75 -8.98 9.38
N GLU A 837 -5.95 -9.05 9.95
CA GLU A 837 -7.16 -8.54 9.31
C GLU A 837 -7.21 -7.01 9.26
N LEU A 838 -6.70 -6.33 10.30
CA LEU A 838 -6.60 -4.87 10.29
C LEU A 838 -5.51 -4.42 9.30
N ALA A 839 -4.40 -5.15 9.25
CA ALA A 839 -3.33 -4.90 8.28
C ALA A 839 -3.81 -5.10 6.84
N ALA A 840 -4.59 -6.16 6.58
CA ALA A 840 -5.19 -6.41 5.28
C ALA A 840 -6.12 -5.27 4.85
N LEU A 841 -6.98 -4.82 5.76
CA LEU A 841 -7.92 -3.72 5.52
C LEU A 841 -7.19 -2.39 5.25
N ALA A 842 -6.17 -2.05 6.04
CA ALA A 842 -5.35 -0.87 5.80
C ALA A 842 -4.70 -0.93 4.41
N GLN A 843 -4.22 -2.11 4.01
CA GLN A 843 -3.50 -2.27 2.76
C GLN A 843 -4.41 -2.15 1.53
N THR A 844 -5.61 -2.75 1.56
CA THR A 844 -6.59 -2.63 0.46
C THR A 844 -7.08 -1.19 0.30
N LEU A 845 -7.23 -0.47 1.41
CA LEU A 845 -7.63 0.94 1.43
C LEU A 845 -6.49 1.91 1.03
N GLY A 846 -5.28 1.40 0.77
CA GLY A 846 -4.14 2.18 0.33
C GLY A 846 -3.34 2.86 1.45
N PHE A 847 -3.55 2.43 2.69
CA PHE A 847 -2.75 2.83 3.86
C PHE A 847 -1.54 1.91 4.08
N GLY A 848 -1.34 0.90 3.23
CA GLY A 848 -0.30 -0.11 3.48
C GLY A 848 -0.62 -0.92 4.73
N GLU A 849 0.39 -1.34 5.47
CA GLU A 849 0.17 -1.97 6.77
C GLU A 849 0.18 -0.93 7.93
N ASP A 850 0.07 0.39 7.64
CA ASP A 850 -0.08 1.46 8.66
C ASP A 850 -1.52 1.50 9.20
N THR A 851 -1.79 0.53 10.06
CA THR A 851 -3.08 0.36 10.72
C THR A 851 -3.47 1.54 11.61
N GLU A 852 -2.50 2.23 12.23
CA GLU A 852 -2.77 3.39 13.08
C GLU A 852 -3.20 4.60 12.27
N ARG A 853 -2.49 4.91 11.17
CA ARG A 853 -2.90 5.98 10.26
C ARG A 853 -4.27 5.72 9.66
N PHE A 854 -4.55 4.48 9.28
CA PHE A 854 -5.88 4.06 8.85
C PHE A 854 -6.93 4.35 9.93
N LEU A 855 -6.74 3.86 11.16
CA LEU A 855 -7.68 4.06 12.27
C LEU A 855 -7.86 5.54 12.62
N ASN A 856 -6.79 6.33 12.62
CA ASN A 856 -6.84 7.76 12.88
C ASN A 856 -7.56 8.52 11.76
N HIS A 857 -7.36 8.12 10.51
CA HIS A 857 -8.08 8.66 9.36
C HIS A 857 -9.57 8.35 9.47
N TYR A 858 -9.93 7.08 9.73
CA TYR A 858 -11.31 6.64 9.94
C TYR A 858 -11.98 7.46 11.05
N ARG A 859 -11.39 7.50 12.26
CA ARG A 859 -11.94 8.22 13.42
C ARG A 859 -12.09 9.72 13.18
N ARG A 860 -11.20 10.34 12.39
CA ARG A 860 -11.29 11.76 12.04
C ARG A 860 -12.49 12.02 11.13
N LEU A 861 -12.67 11.21 10.09
CA LEU A 861 -13.80 11.38 9.16
C LEU A 861 -15.13 11.12 9.86
N THR A 862 -15.24 10.03 10.62
CA THR A 862 -16.48 9.70 11.32
C THR A 862 -16.82 10.73 12.40
N ARG A 863 -15.84 11.28 13.12
CA ARG A 863 -16.10 12.39 14.07
C ARG A 863 -16.68 13.61 13.37
N ARG A 864 -16.09 14.06 12.26
CA ARG A 864 -16.62 15.21 11.49
C ARG A 864 -18.05 14.97 11.00
N ALA A 865 -18.31 13.77 10.50
CA ALA A 865 -19.65 13.39 10.04
C ALA A 865 -20.65 13.30 11.19
N HIS A 866 -20.25 12.75 12.35
CA HIS A 866 -21.07 12.71 13.54
C HIS A 866 -21.42 14.11 14.02
N ASP A 867 -20.45 15.02 14.10
CA ASP A 867 -20.69 16.41 14.53
C ASP A 867 -21.65 17.12 13.56
N ALA A 868 -21.51 16.89 12.24
CA ALA A 868 -22.44 17.42 11.24
C ALA A 868 -23.86 16.83 11.39
N ALA A 869 -23.97 15.51 11.47
CA ALA A 869 -25.25 14.83 11.65
C ALA A 869 -25.94 15.26 12.95
N HIS A 870 -25.18 15.39 14.05
CA HIS A 870 -25.70 15.83 15.34
C HIS A 870 -26.28 17.24 15.27
N ARG A 871 -25.55 18.19 14.68
CA ARG A 871 -26.04 19.57 14.47
C ARG A 871 -27.34 19.59 13.68
N ILE A 872 -27.40 18.85 12.57
CA ILE A 872 -28.55 18.86 11.67
C ILE A 872 -29.77 18.19 12.31
N VAL A 873 -29.57 17.07 13.00
CA VAL A 873 -30.68 16.29 13.57
C VAL A 873 -31.20 16.88 14.87
N TYR A 874 -30.33 17.41 15.75
CA TYR A 874 -30.70 17.77 17.12
C TYR A 874 -30.63 19.27 17.45
N GLU A 875 -29.81 20.07 16.76
CA GLU A 875 -29.57 21.48 17.12
C GLU A 875 -30.29 22.49 16.21
N ARG A 876 -30.67 22.05 15.02
CA ARG A 876 -31.50 22.79 14.06
C ARG A 876 -32.95 22.37 14.21
#